data_AF-A0A9E0GLY9-F1
#
_entry.id   AF-A0A9E0GLY9-F1
#
_cell.length_a   1.000
_cell.length_b   1.000
_cell.length_c   1.000
_cell.angle_alpha   90.00
_cell.angle_beta   90.00
_cell.angle_gamma   90.00
#
_symmetry.space_group_name_H-M   'P 1'
#
loop_
_entity.id
_entity.type
_entity.pdbx_description
1 polymer ?
#
loop_
_entity_poly.entity_id
_entity_poly.type
_entity_poly.pdbx_seq_one_letter_code
_entity_poly.pdbx_strand_id
1 'polypeptide(L)'
;MADQLALFIDFENVAIWADEHFFDLDLTRLMEYLQSRGPVVIKRAYGDWRRFGKYRNDMLNNAMDLIQLYSVRVGKNRADIRLALDAFEVALIRPQVSTIVIMSGDSDFGPLASKLREYGKYVLGIGPREITHPLLVRSCDEFLYLETVMGQNLETLDTLASERDHARKLLRNALAVFGRKGELPVSASQLKSTMLSMDSTFNEANLGFNQFRGWLENTLDMVRLYFRGMEMFVAPADFKVPEGFAAISQPDARSLEAPPAQPQTSLADLYAGIFSNAVAADMEVRRDVLRDLYRELNEKPGEWVPGDLLAELQDRYDSQGLARSKTLLMRIWQMGFYQRAYDYLGSPSFSTKVRLAPEIDSQSAFIRRAESRFIYAVVEAGLEIDQAELASLLLHDRTQPDYIQELLDDLVNRERVVVTEGRYRPAGRSENPLLDNPELADIIQEIREVRLPDGLNRDLSQAKELAKNGMAKRTEDFSASARDYLYACRLQWDACEQGDPEASLDDLRWYIASYASVKAGELSQSLHLYDEARKYYWAFFSLVQEGTPLWDRMRGLVNPMLHYYWRNLARELNIEVRFTSSPTNIAAEIAGHSDERLRAKWRDVTRKLVQINPDLLKRVTNQIVLNWEDSPDHMSVATQIQDMLKEE
;
A
#
# COMPACT_ATOMS: atom_id res chain seq x y z
N MET A 1 -21.42 -26.51 6.73
CA MET A 1 -20.10 -26.97 6.23
C MET A 1 -19.48 -25.78 5.52
N ALA A 2 -18.23 -25.43 5.80
CA ALA A 2 -17.60 -24.28 5.17
C ALA A 2 -17.46 -24.53 3.66
N ASP A 3 -17.87 -23.55 2.85
CA ASP A 3 -17.72 -23.57 1.40
C ASP A 3 -16.24 -23.60 1.03
N GLN A 4 -15.79 -24.66 0.34
CA GLN A 4 -14.38 -24.80 -0.04
C GLN A 4 -14.10 -24.08 -1.36
N LEU A 5 -12.93 -23.43 -1.43
CA LEU A 5 -12.47 -22.68 -2.60
C LEU A 5 -11.38 -23.45 -3.33
N ALA A 6 -11.36 -23.36 -4.66
CA ALA A 6 -10.23 -23.76 -5.48
C ALA A 6 -9.72 -22.56 -6.31
N LEU A 7 -8.45 -22.24 -6.18
CA LEU A 7 -7.77 -21.14 -6.84
C LEU A 7 -6.95 -21.63 -8.04
N PHE A 8 -7.20 -21.01 -9.19
CA PHE A 8 -6.48 -21.25 -10.44
C PHE A 8 -5.96 -19.93 -10.99
N ILE A 9 -4.63 -19.81 -11.09
CA ILE A 9 -3.95 -18.59 -11.51
C ILE A 9 -3.34 -18.76 -12.90
N ASP A 10 -3.80 -17.95 -13.83
CA ASP A 10 -3.09 -17.68 -15.07
C ASP A 10 -1.90 -16.77 -14.75
N PHE A 11 -0.78 -17.40 -14.42
CA PHE A 11 0.33 -16.67 -13.82
C PHE A 11 1.09 -15.83 -14.83
N GLU A 12 1.13 -16.25 -16.09
CA GLU A 12 1.81 -15.45 -17.12
C GLU A 12 1.10 -14.10 -17.32
N ASN A 13 -0.24 -14.09 -17.38
CA ASN A 13 -1.03 -12.87 -17.54
C ASN A 13 -0.86 -11.91 -16.34
N VAL A 14 -0.94 -12.43 -15.11
CA VAL A 14 -0.79 -11.63 -13.88
C VAL A 14 0.64 -11.15 -13.70
N ALA A 15 1.63 -12.01 -13.88
CA ALA A 15 3.03 -11.69 -13.62
C ALA A 15 3.59 -10.69 -14.63
N ILE A 16 3.17 -10.76 -15.90
CA ILE A 16 3.54 -9.76 -16.92
C ILE A 16 3.02 -8.38 -16.50
N TRP A 17 1.76 -8.27 -16.10
CA TRP A 17 1.20 -7.00 -15.63
C TRP A 17 1.93 -6.49 -14.37
N ALA A 18 2.19 -7.37 -13.40
CA ALA A 18 2.89 -7.01 -12.17
C ALA A 18 4.33 -6.53 -12.46
N ASP A 19 5.02 -7.20 -13.39
CA ASP A 19 6.36 -6.84 -13.83
C ASP A 19 6.41 -5.51 -14.60
N GLU A 20 5.42 -5.22 -15.44
CA GLU A 20 5.33 -3.93 -16.14
C GLU A 20 5.10 -2.76 -15.18
N HIS A 21 4.43 -3.02 -14.06
CA HIS A 21 4.08 -2.02 -13.05
C HIS A 21 4.90 -2.12 -11.76
N PHE A 22 6.05 -2.81 -11.78
CA PHE A 22 6.97 -3.04 -10.64
C PHE A 22 6.24 -3.42 -9.34
N PHE A 23 5.11 -4.12 -9.43
CA PHE A 23 4.42 -4.63 -8.27
C PHE A 23 5.11 -5.89 -7.77
N ASP A 24 5.56 -5.86 -6.52
CA ASP A 24 5.72 -7.10 -5.78
C ASP A 24 4.32 -7.64 -5.53
N LEU A 25 3.96 -8.68 -6.28
CA LEU A 25 2.73 -9.43 -6.10
C LEU A 25 2.79 -10.13 -4.74
N ASP A 26 2.38 -9.44 -3.68
CA ASP A 26 2.26 -10.03 -2.34
C ASP A 26 1.03 -10.94 -2.30
N LEU A 27 1.28 -12.23 -2.55
CA LEU A 27 0.23 -13.25 -2.54
C LEU A 27 -0.32 -13.51 -1.14
N THR A 28 0.40 -13.15 -0.09
CA THR A 28 -0.02 -13.39 1.29
C THR A 28 -1.36 -12.70 1.56
N ARG A 29 -1.49 -11.42 1.19
CA ARG A 29 -2.74 -10.65 1.34
C ARG A 29 -3.89 -11.23 0.53
N LEU A 30 -3.61 -11.65 -0.71
CA LEU A 30 -4.60 -12.33 -1.55
C LEU A 30 -5.08 -13.63 -0.90
N MET A 31 -4.15 -14.40 -0.34
CA MET A 31 -4.47 -15.64 0.34
C MET A 31 -5.25 -15.42 1.62
N GLU A 32 -4.90 -14.43 2.45
CA GLU A 32 -5.65 -14.02 3.64
C GLU A 32 -7.09 -13.63 3.29
N TYR A 33 -7.26 -12.82 2.24
CA TYR A 33 -8.58 -12.44 1.74
C TYR A 33 -9.40 -13.66 1.31
N LEU A 34 -8.83 -14.57 0.52
CA LEU A 34 -9.53 -15.76 0.08
C LEU A 34 -9.86 -16.70 1.25
N GLN A 35 -8.94 -16.85 2.21
CA GLN A 35 -9.14 -17.65 3.43
C GLN A 35 -10.26 -17.10 4.30
N SER A 36 -10.50 -15.77 4.30
CA SER A 36 -11.63 -15.17 5.01
C SER A 36 -13.00 -15.59 4.45
N ARG A 37 -13.05 -16.02 3.18
CA ARG A 37 -14.27 -16.51 2.51
C ARG A 37 -14.49 -18.01 2.68
N GLY A 38 -13.45 -18.76 3.00
CA GLY A 38 -13.49 -20.20 3.22
C GLY A 38 -12.13 -20.85 3.00
N PRO A 39 -11.99 -22.13 3.37
CA PRO A 39 -10.74 -22.86 3.17
C PRO A 39 -10.42 -23.01 1.68
N VAL A 40 -9.27 -22.48 1.25
CA VAL A 40 -8.73 -22.66 -0.10
C VAL A 40 -7.99 -24.00 -0.17
N VAL A 41 -8.67 -25.03 -0.66
CA VAL A 41 -8.20 -26.43 -0.62
C VAL A 41 -7.39 -26.84 -1.85
N ILE A 42 -7.47 -26.07 -2.93
CA ILE A 42 -6.67 -26.25 -4.15
C ILE A 42 -6.12 -24.88 -4.51
N LYS A 43 -4.82 -24.82 -4.77
CA LYS A 43 -4.12 -23.60 -5.19
C LYS A 43 -3.15 -23.99 -6.30
N ARG A 44 -3.43 -23.57 -7.54
CA ARG A 44 -2.59 -23.89 -8.70
C ARG A 44 -2.26 -22.64 -9.48
N ALA A 45 -1.00 -22.47 -9.84
CA ALA A 45 -0.55 -21.44 -10.75
C ALA A 45 0.07 -22.07 -12.01
N TYR A 46 -0.27 -21.52 -13.17
CA TYR A 46 0.09 -22.06 -14.48
C TYR A 46 1.02 -21.09 -15.20
N GLY A 47 2.20 -21.55 -15.63
CA GLY A 47 3.13 -20.73 -16.40
C GLY A 47 4.48 -21.40 -16.65
N ASP A 48 5.38 -20.70 -17.37
CA ASP A 48 6.78 -21.11 -17.51
C ASP A 48 7.62 -20.61 -16.33
N TRP A 49 7.79 -21.44 -15.30
CA TRP A 49 8.53 -21.10 -14.07
C TRP A 49 10.04 -20.91 -14.26
N ARG A 50 10.58 -21.17 -15.46
CA ARG A 50 11.92 -20.71 -15.82
C ARG A 50 11.96 -19.19 -15.98
N ARG A 51 10.92 -18.61 -16.60
CA ARG A 51 10.78 -17.17 -16.82
C ARG A 51 10.37 -16.44 -15.54
N PHE A 52 9.48 -17.04 -14.74
CA PHE A 52 8.93 -16.40 -13.54
C PHE A 52 9.53 -16.94 -12.23
N GLY A 53 10.81 -17.34 -12.26
CA GLY A 53 11.50 -17.98 -11.13
C GLY A 53 11.54 -17.12 -9.86
N LYS A 54 11.56 -15.79 -9.97
CA LYS A 54 11.58 -14.86 -8.82
C LYS A 54 10.36 -15.00 -7.89
N TYR A 55 9.22 -15.39 -8.42
CA TYR A 55 7.98 -15.57 -7.65
C TYR A 55 7.86 -16.96 -7.01
N ARG A 56 8.77 -17.89 -7.35
CA ARG A 56 8.69 -19.29 -6.93
C ARG A 56 8.68 -19.44 -5.40
N ASN A 57 9.57 -18.74 -4.70
CA ASN A 57 9.66 -18.88 -3.24
C ASN A 57 8.40 -18.38 -2.54
N ASP A 58 7.87 -17.23 -2.97
CA ASP A 58 6.63 -16.68 -2.42
C ASP A 58 5.41 -17.58 -2.67
N MET A 59 5.31 -18.13 -3.89
CA MET A 59 4.29 -19.10 -4.26
C MET A 59 4.35 -20.38 -3.40
N LEU A 60 5.56 -20.91 -3.19
CA LEU A 60 5.78 -22.11 -2.37
C LEU A 60 5.47 -21.85 -0.89
N ASN A 61 5.84 -20.68 -0.36
CA ASN A 61 5.52 -20.27 1.01
C ASN A 61 4.00 -20.21 1.24
N ASN A 62 3.22 -19.88 0.20
CA ASN A 62 1.76 -19.88 0.23
C ASN A 62 1.12 -21.26 -0.06
N ALA A 63 1.94 -22.32 -0.12
CA ALA A 63 1.56 -23.70 -0.43
C ALA A 63 0.83 -23.82 -1.78
N MET A 64 1.33 -23.15 -2.81
CA MET A 64 0.77 -23.19 -4.16
C MET A 64 1.45 -24.24 -5.04
N ASP A 65 0.64 -25.02 -5.76
CA ASP A 65 1.14 -25.97 -6.76
C ASP A 65 1.54 -25.23 -8.04
N LEU A 66 2.81 -25.33 -8.40
CA LEU A 66 3.38 -24.69 -9.59
C LEU A 66 3.32 -25.62 -10.79
N ILE A 67 2.39 -25.38 -11.70
CA ILE A 67 2.19 -26.18 -12.91
C ILE A 67 3.07 -25.63 -14.02
N GLN A 68 4.17 -26.34 -14.29
CA GLN A 68 5.13 -25.97 -15.34
C GLN A 68 4.58 -26.25 -16.74
N LEU A 69 4.57 -25.21 -17.57
CA LEU A 69 4.20 -25.30 -18.98
C LEU A 69 5.28 -24.61 -19.82
N TYR A 70 5.99 -25.39 -20.64
CA TYR A 70 7.09 -24.86 -21.46
C TYR A 70 6.54 -24.02 -22.61
N SER A 71 6.87 -22.73 -22.62
CA SER A 71 6.53 -21.82 -23.71
C SER A 71 7.54 -22.00 -24.86
N VAL A 72 7.14 -22.71 -25.92
CA VAL A 72 8.01 -23.02 -27.08
C VAL A 72 7.94 -21.89 -28.13
N ARG A 73 6.91 -21.06 -28.08
CA ARG A 73 6.72 -19.80 -28.84
C ARG A 73 5.76 -18.88 -28.05
N VAL A 74 6.00 -17.57 -28.10
CA VAL A 74 5.10 -16.54 -27.56
C VAL A 74 3.72 -16.65 -28.26
N GLY A 75 2.63 -16.68 -27.48
CA GLY A 75 1.25 -16.64 -28.00
C GLY A 75 0.56 -18.00 -28.23
N LYS A 76 0.84 -19.05 -27.44
CA LYS A 76 0.05 -20.31 -27.47
C LYS A 76 -0.68 -20.53 -26.14
N ASN A 77 -2.00 -20.62 -26.19
CA ASN A 77 -2.97 -20.82 -25.09
C ASN A 77 -2.84 -22.16 -24.32
N ARG A 78 -1.63 -22.69 -24.10
CA ARG A 78 -1.43 -23.96 -23.38
C ARG A 78 -1.69 -23.83 -21.89
N ALA A 79 -1.29 -22.70 -21.28
CA ALA A 79 -1.64 -22.37 -19.90
C ALA A 79 -3.15 -22.31 -19.73
N ASP A 80 -3.81 -21.54 -20.58
CA ASP A 80 -5.27 -21.31 -20.52
C ASP A 80 -6.05 -22.61 -20.70
N ILE A 81 -5.69 -23.43 -21.72
CA ILE A 81 -6.33 -24.72 -21.94
C ILE A 81 -6.12 -25.64 -20.74
N ARG A 82 -4.91 -25.72 -20.19
CA ARG A 82 -4.63 -26.62 -19.06
C ARG A 82 -5.36 -26.17 -17.79
N LEU A 83 -5.35 -24.87 -17.51
CA LEU A 83 -6.08 -24.25 -16.41
C LEU A 83 -7.58 -24.56 -16.54
N ALA A 84 -8.16 -24.34 -17.72
CA ALA A 84 -9.57 -24.59 -17.96
C ALA A 84 -9.97 -26.05 -17.75
N LEU A 85 -9.15 -27.00 -18.22
CA LEU A 85 -9.39 -28.42 -18.00
C LEU A 85 -9.34 -28.80 -16.52
N ASP A 86 -8.31 -28.34 -15.81
CA ASP A 86 -8.15 -28.63 -14.38
C ASP A 86 -9.28 -28.02 -13.53
N ALA A 87 -9.68 -26.78 -13.82
CA ALA A 87 -10.77 -26.09 -13.13
C ALA A 87 -12.12 -26.80 -13.37
N PHE A 88 -12.38 -27.20 -14.62
CA PHE A 88 -13.58 -27.93 -14.96
C PHE A 88 -13.60 -29.34 -14.35
N GLU A 89 -12.47 -30.05 -14.35
CA GLU A 89 -12.33 -31.35 -13.68
C GLU A 89 -12.65 -31.23 -12.19
N VAL A 90 -12.07 -30.25 -11.49
CA VAL A 90 -12.34 -30.01 -10.07
C VAL A 90 -13.83 -29.76 -9.82
N ALA A 91 -14.48 -28.99 -10.68
CA ALA A 91 -15.91 -28.73 -10.56
C ALA A 91 -16.75 -30.01 -10.63
N LEU A 92 -16.34 -30.98 -11.46
CA LEU A 92 -17.03 -32.26 -11.64
C LEU A 92 -16.73 -33.26 -10.51
N ILE A 93 -15.46 -33.44 -10.15
CA ILE A 93 -15.04 -34.53 -9.26
C ILE A 93 -15.02 -34.15 -7.78
N ARG A 94 -15.04 -32.85 -7.46
CA ARG A 94 -15.01 -32.34 -6.08
C ARG A 94 -16.29 -31.54 -5.77
N PRO A 95 -17.41 -32.20 -5.46
CA PRO A 95 -18.67 -31.52 -5.17
C PRO A 95 -18.58 -30.55 -3.98
N GLN A 96 -17.68 -30.82 -3.01
CA GLN A 96 -17.43 -29.99 -1.83
C GLN A 96 -16.77 -28.63 -2.15
N VAL A 97 -16.15 -28.48 -3.32
CA VAL A 97 -15.63 -27.20 -3.81
C VAL A 97 -16.80 -26.46 -4.43
N SER A 98 -17.39 -25.53 -3.69
CA SER A 98 -18.54 -24.74 -4.13
C SER A 98 -18.12 -23.46 -4.86
N THR A 99 -16.91 -22.96 -4.62
CA THR A 99 -16.38 -21.75 -5.24
C THR A 99 -15.11 -22.03 -6.05
N ILE A 100 -15.10 -21.61 -7.31
CA ILE A 100 -13.94 -21.63 -8.20
C ILE A 100 -13.44 -20.20 -8.37
N VAL A 101 -12.17 -19.97 -8.05
CA VAL A 101 -11.50 -18.69 -8.20
C VAL A 101 -10.62 -18.75 -9.43
N ILE A 102 -10.89 -17.88 -10.42
CA ILE A 102 -10.08 -17.73 -11.63
C ILE A 102 -9.34 -16.41 -11.52
N MET A 103 -8.01 -16.47 -11.47
CA MET A 103 -7.18 -15.28 -11.44
C MET A 103 -6.56 -15.04 -12.82
N SER A 104 -7.15 -14.14 -13.61
CA SER A 104 -6.71 -13.70 -14.94
C SER A 104 -7.45 -12.43 -15.35
N GLY A 105 -6.89 -11.64 -16.26
CA GLY A 105 -7.59 -10.58 -16.99
C GLY A 105 -8.17 -11.02 -18.34
N ASP A 106 -7.87 -12.23 -18.81
CA ASP A 106 -8.17 -12.68 -20.18
C ASP A 106 -9.65 -13.08 -20.38
N SER A 107 -10.29 -12.46 -21.38
CA SER A 107 -11.66 -12.80 -21.79
C SER A 107 -11.85 -14.23 -22.28
N ASP A 108 -10.79 -14.92 -22.69
CA ASP A 108 -10.86 -16.31 -23.16
C ASP A 108 -11.31 -17.28 -22.05
N PHE A 109 -11.26 -16.89 -20.78
CA PHE A 109 -11.84 -17.66 -19.66
C PHE A 109 -13.35 -17.46 -19.47
N GLY A 110 -14.00 -16.54 -20.21
CA GLY A 110 -15.45 -16.29 -20.11
C GLY A 110 -16.33 -17.54 -20.34
N PRO A 111 -16.07 -18.36 -21.38
CA PRO A 111 -16.77 -19.63 -21.59
C PRO A 111 -16.57 -20.63 -20.43
N LEU A 112 -15.37 -20.71 -19.85
CA LEU A 112 -15.10 -21.55 -18.69
C LEU A 112 -15.94 -21.08 -17.49
N ALA A 113 -15.91 -19.79 -17.17
CA ALA A 113 -16.71 -19.20 -16.09
C ALA A 113 -18.21 -19.51 -16.26
N SER A 114 -18.73 -19.29 -17.47
CA SER A 114 -20.13 -19.60 -17.80
C SER A 114 -20.45 -21.09 -17.60
N LYS A 115 -19.55 -21.98 -18.01
CA LYS A 115 -19.74 -23.43 -17.87
C LYS A 115 -19.67 -23.88 -16.41
N LEU A 116 -18.77 -23.34 -15.61
CA LEU A 116 -18.68 -23.64 -14.17
C LEU A 116 -19.97 -23.25 -13.44
N ARG A 117 -20.57 -22.12 -13.82
CA ARG A 117 -21.87 -21.66 -13.29
C ARG A 117 -23.02 -22.56 -13.69
N GLU A 118 -23.04 -23.06 -14.93
CA GLU A 118 -24.01 -24.08 -15.38
C GLU A 118 -23.97 -25.33 -14.50
N TYR A 119 -22.81 -25.67 -13.93
CA TYR A 119 -22.61 -26.78 -12.98
C TYR A 119 -22.83 -26.39 -11.52
N GLY A 120 -23.40 -25.21 -11.25
CA GLY A 120 -23.75 -24.75 -9.91
C GLY A 120 -22.57 -24.32 -9.05
N LYS A 121 -21.42 -24.01 -9.65
CA LYS A 121 -20.27 -23.43 -8.93
C LYS A 121 -20.39 -21.91 -8.91
N TYR A 122 -20.02 -21.32 -7.77
CA TYR A 122 -19.82 -19.88 -7.67
C TYR A 122 -18.45 -19.52 -8.28
N VAL A 123 -18.43 -18.61 -9.25
CA VAL A 123 -17.20 -18.21 -9.95
C VAL A 123 -16.77 -16.82 -9.48
N LEU A 124 -15.66 -16.77 -8.76
CA LEU A 124 -14.98 -15.53 -8.37
C LEU A 124 -13.83 -15.25 -9.35
N GLY A 125 -13.96 -14.18 -10.13
CA GLY A 125 -12.87 -13.66 -10.96
C GLY A 125 -11.96 -12.73 -10.17
N ILE A 126 -10.65 -12.81 -10.38
CA ILE A 126 -9.67 -11.88 -9.83
C ILE A 126 -8.73 -11.45 -10.95
N GLY A 127 -8.50 -10.17 -11.13
CA GLY A 127 -7.58 -9.71 -12.18
C GLY A 127 -7.19 -8.26 -12.01
N PRO A 128 -6.08 -7.82 -12.64
CA PRO A 128 -5.70 -6.42 -12.61
C PRO A 128 -6.65 -5.60 -13.48
N ARG A 129 -7.07 -4.43 -12.99
CA ARG A 129 -8.12 -3.62 -13.62
C ARG A 129 -7.80 -3.23 -15.06
N GLU A 130 -6.56 -2.83 -15.31
CA GLU A 130 -6.11 -2.31 -16.60
C GLU A 130 -6.19 -3.35 -17.72
N ILE A 131 -5.83 -4.60 -17.42
CA ILE A 131 -5.74 -5.69 -18.40
C ILE A 131 -6.96 -6.61 -18.38
N THR A 132 -7.89 -6.41 -17.45
CA THR A 132 -9.10 -7.23 -17.35
C THR A 132 -10.15 -6.80 -18.37
N HIS A 133 -10.51 -7.71 -19.27
CA HIS A 133 -11.56 -7.45 -20.25
C HIS A 133 -12.97 -7.51 -19.62
N PRO A 134 -13.89 -6.55 -19.91
CA PRO A 134 -15.24 -6.52 -19.33
C PRO A 134 -16.10 -7.77 -19.58
N LEU A 135 -15.78 -8.55 -20.62
CA LEU A 135 -16.47 -9.82 -20.89
C LEU A 135 -16.16 -10.89 -19.85
N LEU A 136 -14.93 -10.95 -19.34
CA LEU A 136 -14.59 -11.89 -18.27
C LEU A 136 -15.37 -11.55 -17.00
N VAL A 137 -15.35 -10.26 -16.64
CA VAL A 137 -16.07 -9.70 -15.49
C VAL A 137 -17.54 -10.11 -15.49
N ARG A 138 -18.25 -9.93 -16.62
CA ARG A 138 -19.67 -10.28 -16.76
C ARG A 138 -19.94 -11.78 -16.74
N SER A 139 -18.92 -12.59 -16.99
CA SER A 139 -19.03 -14.05 -17.05
C SER A 139 -18.95 -14.69 -15.65
N CYS A 140 -18.29 -14.02 -14.69
CA CYS A 140 -18.18 -14.40 -13.29
C CYS A 140 -19.45 -14.04 -12.48
N ASP A 141 -19.66 -14.70 -11.33
CA ASP A 141 -20.70 -14.30 -10.36
C ASP A 141 -20.26 -13.07 -9.57
N GLU A 142 -18.96 -12.95 -9.32
CA GLU A 142 -18.32 -11.83 -8.65
C GLU A 142 -16.93 -11.62 -9.24
N PHE A 143 -16.49 -10.37 -9.37
CA PHE A 143 -15.16 -10.01 -9.84
C PHE A 143 -14.48 -9.05 -8.86
N LEU A 144 -13.20 -9.28 -8.60
CA LEU A 144 -12.38 -8.51 -7.67
C LEU A 144 -11.11 -8.02 -8.35
N TYR A 145 -10.81 -6.74 -8.19
CA TYR A 145 -9.60 -6.16 -8.75
C TYR A 145 -8.41 -6.44 -7.85
N LEU A 146 -7.30 -6.89 -8.45
CA LEU A 146 -6.12 -7.35 -7.73
C LEU A 146 -5.48 -6.24 -6.88
N GLU A 147 -5.49 -5.02 -7.42
CA GLU A 147 -4.98 -3.81 -6.77
C GLU A 147 -5.63 -3.59 -5.40
N THR A 148 -6.96 -3.71 -5.33
CA THR A 148 -7.76 -3.58 -4.11
C THR A 148 -7.29 -4.56 -3.04
N VAL A 149 -7.10 -5.82 -3.41
CA VAL A 149 -6.75 -6.89 -2.45
C VAL A 149 -5.34 -6.74 -1.92
N MET A 150 -4.42 -6.27 -2.76
CA MET A 150 -3.05 -6.01 -2.33
C MET A 150 -2.94 -4.81 -1.38
N GLY A 151 -4.05 -4.15 -1.02
CA GLY A 151 -4.06 -2.91 -0.23
C GLY A 151 -3.29 -1.80 -0.92
N GLN A 152 -3.10 -1.93 -2.24
CA GLN A 152 -2.56 -0.89 -3.09
C GLN A 152 -3.77 -0.15 -3.63
N ASN A 153 -4.15 0.94 -2.96
CA ASN A 153 -4.99 1.95 -3.60
C ASN A 153 -4.18 2.55 -4.75
N LEU A 154 -4.13 1.85 -5.88
CA LEU A 154 -3.57 2.36 -7.13
C LEU A 154 -4.38 3.52 -7.68
N GLU A 155 -5.55 3.78 -7.12
CA GLU A 155 -6.40 4.87 -7.56
C GLU A 155 -6.99 5.62 -6.36
N THR A 156 -6.63 6.91 -6.32
CA THR A 156 -7.39 8.10 -5.95
C THR A 156 -8.71 7.93 -5.17
N LEU A 157 -8.95 8.80 -4.17
CA LEU A 157 -10.23 8.96 -3.46
C LEU A 157 -11.46 9.12 -4.38
N ASP A 158 -11.26 9.51 -5.64
CA ASP A 158 -12.30 9.60 -6.67
C ASP A 158 -12.77 8.28 -7.26
N THR A 159 -11.88 7.29 -7.42
CA THR A 159 -12.33 5.94 -7.79
C THR A 159 -13.15 5.34 -6.65
N LEU A 160 -12.73 5.53 -5.39
CA LEU A 160 -13.51 5.12 -4.22
C LEU A 160 -14.84 5.90 -4.09
N ALA A 161 -14.87 7.19 -4.40
CA ALA A 161 -16.10 7.99 -4.39
C ALA A 161 -17.07 7.56 -5.50
N SER A 162 -16.56 7.37 -6.72
CA SER A 162 -17.31 6.86 -7.87
C SER A 162 -17.82 5.44 -7.62
N GLU A 163 -17.00 4.56 -7.05
CA GLU A 163 -17.40 3.21 -6.66
C GLU A 163 -18.42 3.22 -5.52
N ARG A 164 -18.29 4.12 -4.54
CA ARG A 164 -19.31 4.33 -3.50
C ARG A 164 -20.63 4.81 -4.08
N ASP A 165 -20.61 5.78 -4.98
CA ASP A 165 -21.81 6.29 -5.63
C ASP A 165 -22.47 5.26 -6.53
N HIS A 166 -21.66 4.49 -7.26
CA HIS A 166 -22.12 3.37 -8.08
C HIS A 166 -22.72 2.26 -7.23
N ALA A 167 -22.06 1.85 -6.14
CA ALA A 167 -22.56 0.86 -5.20
C ALA A 167 -23.86 1.31 -4.51
N ARG A 168 -23.96 2.58 -4.12
CA ARG A 168 -25.19 3.18 -3.57
C ARG A 168 -26.33 3.19 -4.59
N LYS A 169 -26.03 3.52 -5.86
CA LYS A 169 -27.00 3.46 -6.96
C LYS A 169 -27.46 2.02 -7.21
N LEU A 170 -26.55 1.06 -7.19
CA LEU A 170 -26.83 -0.37 -7.33
C LEU A 170 -27.73 -0.88 -6.19
N LEU A 171 -27.43 -0.52 -4.94
CA LEU A 171 -28.26 -0.84 -3.77
C LEU A 171 -29.68 -0.28 -3.91
N ARG A 172 -29.81 0.99 -4.33
CA ARG A 172 -31.11 1.61 -4.57
C ARG A 172 -31.91 0.87 -5.65
N ASN A 173 -31.25 0.50 -6.75
CA ASN A 173 -31.88 -0.24 -7.84
C ASN A 173 -32.32 -1.64 -7.40
N ALA A 174 -31.48 -2.35 -6.66
CA ALA A 174 -31.79 -3.67 -6.11
C ALA A 174 -32.99 -3.61 -5.15
N LEU A 175 -33.00 -2.67 -4.21
CA LEU A 175 -34.13 -2.45 -3.29
C LEU A 175 -35.41 -2.07 -4.03
N ALA A 176 -35.32 -1.27 -5.11
CA ALA A 176 -36.47 -0.92 -5.93
C ALA A 176 -37.08 -2.15 -6.64
N VAL A 177 -36.27 -3.14 -7.04
CA VAL A 177 -36.77 -4.40 -7.60
C VAL A 177 -37.61 -5.17 -6.58
N PHE A 178 -37.12 -5.32 -5.34
CA PHE A 178 -37.88 -5.98 -4.26
C PHE A 178 -39.12 -5.17 -3.85
N GLY A 179 -39.02 -3.84 -3.82
CA GLY A 179 -40.15 -2.95 -3.52
C GLY A 179 -41.29 -3.07 -4.52
N ARG A 180 -40.99 -3.19 -5.82
CA ARG A 180 -42.01 -3.42 -6.87
C ARG A 180 -42.71 -4.77 -6.73
N LYS A 181 -42.04 -5.77 -6.16
CA LYS A 181 -42.60 -7.10 -5.89
C LYS A 181 -43.34 -7.20 -4.55
N GLY A 182 -43.25 -6.16 -3.70
CA GLY A 182 -43.80 -6.21 -2.34
C GLY A 182 -43.04 -7.15 -1.40
N GLU A 183 -41.77 -7.46 -1.71
CA GLU A 183 -40.92 -8.42 -0.98
C GLU A 183 -39.99 -7.73 0.05
N LEU A 184 -40.31 -6.49 0.44
CA LEU A 184 -39.58 -5.76 1.47
C LEU A 184 -40.17 -6.08 2.87
N PRO A 185 -39.33 -6.25 3.91
CA PRO A 185 -37.87 -6.16 3.91
C PRO A 185 -37.24 -7.46 3.35
N VAL A 186 -36.15 -7.32 2.60
CA VAL A 186 -35.45 -8.44 1.93
C VAL A 186 -34.25 -8.91 2.75
N SER A 187 -33.89 -10.20 2.74
CA SER A 187 -32.69 -10.64 3.46
C SER A 187 -31.42 -10.06 2.85
N ALA A 188 -30.41 -9.75 3.67
CA ALA A 188 -29.15 -9.19 3.20
C ALA A 188 -28.47 -10.10 2.15
N SER A 189 -28.56 -11.42 2.32
CA SER A 189 -28.03 -12.40 1.35
C SER A 189 -28.74 -12.31 -0.01
N GLN A 190 -30.07 -12.21 -0.03
CA GLN A 190 -30.84 -12.06 -1.27
C GLN A 190 -30.59 -10.71 -1.95
N LEU A 191 -30.42 -9.65 -1.14
CA LEU A 191 -30.07 -8.33 -1.63
C LEU A 191 -28.69 -8.33 -2.30
N LYS A 192 -27.67 -8.91 -1.65
CA LYS A 192 -26.32 -9.05 -2.21
C LYS A 192 -26.32 -9.85 -3.51
N SER A 193 -27.00 -11.00 -3.52
CA SER A 193 -27.12 -11.83 -4.73
C SER A 193 -27.77 -11.07 -5.89
N THR A 194 -28.77 -10.24 -5.60
CA THR A 194 -29.42 -9.39 -6.61
C THR A 194 -28.49 -8.30 -7.12
N MET A 195 -27.73 -7.64 -6.23
CA MET A 195 -26.75 -6.62 -6.63
C MET A 195 -25.67 -7.21 -7.53
N LEU A 196 -25.11 -8.37 -7.17
CA LEU A 196 -24.13 -9.08 -8.00
C LEU A 196 -24.71 -9.51 -9.36
N SER A 197 -26.00 -9.89 -9.41
CA SER A 197 -26.66 -10.20 -10.68
C SER A 197 -26.83 -8.99 -11.60
N MET A 198 -26.94 -7.79 -11.01
CA MET A 198 -27.03 -6.53 -11.75
C MET A 198 -25.65 -6.02 -12.19
N ASP A 199 -24.65 -6.20 -11.32
CA ASP A 199 -23.26 -5.83 -11.58
C ASP A 199 -22.30 -6.74 -10.80
N SER A 200 -21.59 -7.61 -11.51
CA SER A 200 -20.64 -8.56 -10.92
C SER A 200 -19.35 -7.90 -10.41
N THR A 201 -19.08 -6.63 -10.74
CA THR A 201 -17.94 -5.87 -10.19
C THR A 201 -18.19 -5.40 -8.76
N PHE A 202 -19.43 -5.46 -8.28
CA PHE A 202 -19.76 -5.03 -6.94
C PHE A 202 -19.07 -5.91 -5.91
N ASN A 203 -18.17 -5.30 -5.13
CA ASN A 203 -17.49 -5.95 -4.03
C ASN A 203 -17.31 -4.95 -2.90
N GLU A 204 -17.65 -5.31 -1.67
CA GLU A 204 -17.54 -4.39 -0.54
C GLU A 204 -16.08 -4.16 -0.15
N ALA A 205 -15.19 -5.08 -0.52
CA ALA A 205 -13.75 -4.91 -0.39
C ALA A 205 -13.24 -3.74 -1.25
N ASN A 206 -13.81 -3.53 -2.45
CA ASN A 206 -13.51 -2.35 -3.30
C ASN A 206 -13.90 -1.04 -2.60
N LEU A 207 -14.86 -1.09 -1.67
CA LEU A 207 -15.33 0.06 -0.91
C LEU A 207 -14.59 0.22 0.45
N GLY A 208 -13.67 -0.69 0.77
CA GLY A 208 -12.92 -0.73 2.02
C GLY A 208 -13.58 -1.50 3.18
N PHE A 209 -14.58 -2.35 2.90
CA PHE A 209 -15.26 -3.16 3.91
C PHE A 209 -14.95 -4.64 3.75
N ASN A 210 -14.64 -5.32 4.87
CA ASN A 210 -14.33 -6.75 4.87
C ASN A 210 -15.58 -7.64 4.65
N GLN A 211 -16.79 -7.11 4.89
CA GLN A 211 -18.05 -7.86 4.78
C GLN A 211 -19.20 -6.96 4.33
N PHE A 212 -20.17 -7.53 3.59
CA PHE A 212 -21.40 -6.85 3.16
C PHE A 212 -22.19 -6.22 4.29
N ARG A 213 -22.25 -6.93 5.42
CA ARG A 213 -22.87 -6.45 6.64
C ARG A 213 -22.27 -5.11 7.10
N GLY A 214 -20.94 -5.03 7.17
CA GLY A 214 -20.26 -3.81 7.60
C GLY A 214 -20.52 -2.63 6.67
N TRP A 215 -20.65 -2.89 5.36
CA TRP A 215 -21.03 -1.87 4.40
C TRP A 215 -22.48 -1.37 4.59
N LEU A 216 -23.44 -2.28 4.81
CA LEU A 216 -24.84 -1.92 5.09
C LEU A 216 -24.99 -1.12 6.39
N GLU A 217 -24.27 -1.51 7.44
CA GLU A 217 -24.23 -0.78 8.72
C GLU A 217 -23.63 0.63 8.59
N ASN A 218 -22.82 0.88 7.54
CA ASN A 218 -22.28 2.21 7.22
C ASN A 218 -23.15 2.99 6.20
N THR A 219 -24.25 2.41 5.72
CA THR A 219 -25.15 3.02 4.71
C THR A 219 -26.57 3.22 5.27
N LEU A 220 -26.69 3.46 6.59
CA LEU A 220 -27.96 3.66 7.29
C LEU A 220 -28.71 4.93 6.87
N ASP A 221 -28.04 5.82 6.13
CA ASP A 221 -28.66 6.97 5.47
C ASP A 221 -29.63 6.57 4.34
N MET A 222 -29.44 5.39 3.74
CA MET A 222 -30.29 4.89 2.65
C MET A 222 -31.18 3.71 3.04
N VAL A 223 -30.76 2.92 4.04
CA VAL A 223 -31.43 1.67 4.40
C VAL A 223 -31.74 1.57 5.89
N ARG A 224 -32.78 0.81 6.20
CA ARG A 224 -33.12 0.38 7.54
C ARG A 224 -32.84 -1.12 7.66
N LEU A 225 -32.14 -1.49 8.73
CA LEU A 225 -31.79 -2.88 9.02
C LEU A 225 -32.76 -3.45 10.06
N TYR A 226 -33.23 -4.66 9.80
CA TYR A 226 -34.08 -5.44 10.70
C TYR A 226 -33.42 -6.79 10.94
N PHE A 227 -33.73 -7.42 12.07
CA PHE A 227 -33.27 -8.77 12.36
C PHE A 227 -34.45 -9.68 12.69
N ARG A 228 -34.40 -10.91 12.17
CA ARG A 228 -35.32 -11.99 12.52
C ARG A 228 -34.49 -13.22 12.85
N GLY A 229 -34.24 -13.44 14.14
CA GLY A 229 -33.26 -14.44 14.59
C GLY A 229 -31.83 -14.01 14.26
N MET A 230 -31.07 -14.86 13.56
CA MET A 230 -29.69 -14.56 13.10
C MET A 230 -29.64 -13.93 11.70
N GLU A 231 -30.77 -13.85 11.00
CA GLU A 231 -30.82 -13.29 9.64
C GLU A 231 -31.07 -11.79 9.68
N MET A 232 -30.26 -11.07 8.90
CA MET A 232 -30.38 -9.63 8.65
C MET A 232 -31.30 -9.39 7.45
N PHE A 233 -32.24 -8.46 7.62
CA PHE A 233 -33.15 -7.97 6.59
C PHE A 233 -32.95 -6.46 6.37
N VAL A 234 -33.18 -6.01 5.15
CA VAL A 234 -32.89 -4.66 4.67
C VAL A 234 -34.11 -4.10 3.96
N ALA A 235 -34.47 -2.85 4.25
CA ALA A 235 -35.45 -2.10 3.49
C ALA A 235 -34.98 -0.64 3.27
N PRO A 236 -35.61 0.12 2.37
CA PRO A 236 -35.40 1.56 2.25
C PRO A 236 -35.61 2.29 3.60
N ALA A 237 -34.87 3.38 3.84
CA ALA A 237 -34.94 4.12 5.10
C ALA A 237 -36.35 4.64 5.46
N ASP A 238 -37.18 4.93 4.45
CA ASP A 238 -38.57 5.39 4.56
C ASP A 238 -39.59 4.25 4.77
N PHE A 239 -39.14 2.99 4.78
CA PHE A 239 -40.00 1.82 4.94
C PHE A 239 -40.55 1.71 6.38
N LYS A 240 -41.87 1.49 6.50
CA LYS A 240 -42.54 1.32 7.79
C LYS A 240 -42.28 -0.07 8.36
N VAL A 241 -42.02 -0.13 9.66
CA VAL A 241 -41.72 -1.37 10.39
C VAL A 241 -42.85 -2.40 10.21
N PRO A 242 -42.60 -3.58 9.62
CA PRO A 242 -43.59 -4.65 9.54
C PRO A 242 -43.79 -5.34 10.90
N GLU A 243 -45.00 -5.84 11.15
CA GLU A 243 -45.29 -6.65 12.34
C GLU A 243 -44.41 -7.92 12.35
N GLY A 244 -43.73 -8.18 13.48
CA GLY A 244 -42.85 -9.35 13.66
C GLY A 244 -41.35 -9.11 13.41
N PHE A 245 -40.94 -7.90 13.06
CA PHE A 245 -39.52 -7.49 12.97
C PHE A 245 -39.15 -6.55 14.13
N ALA A 246 -38.04 -6.83 14.82
CA ALA A 246 -37.46 -5.87 15.75
C ALA A 246 -36.74 -4.78 14.95
N ALA A 247 -37.25 -3.55 14.99
CA ALA A 247 -36.57 -2.40 14.39
C ALA A 247 -35.42 -1.93 15.30
N ILE A 248 -34.32 -1.48 14.69
CA ILE A 248 -33.35 -0.66 15.42
C ILE A 248 -34.05 0.68 15.71
N SER A 249 -34.37 0.94 16.98
CA SER A 249 -34.77 2.28 17.42
C SER A 249 -33.61 3.23 17.14
N GLN A 250 -33.87 4.34 16.44
CA GLN A 250 -32.96 5.49 16.51
C GLN A 250 -32.85 5.89 17.99
N PRO A 251 -31.65 6.20 18.52
CA PRO A 251 -31.55 6.66 19.88
C PRO A 251 -32.27 8.00 20.02
N ASP A 252 -33.33 8.05 20.83
CA ASP A 252 -33.94 9.29 21.28
C ASP A 252 -32.90 10.09 22.08
N ALA A 253 -32.72 11.36 21.72
CA ALA A 253 -31.74 12.27 22.34
C ALA A 253 -32.05 12.66 23.80
N ARG A 254 -32.99 12.00 24.49
CA ARG A 254 -33.43 12.36 25.85
C ARG A 254 -33.95 11.18 26.66
N SER A 255 -33.11 10.21 26.96
CA SER A 255 -33.27 9.32 28.13
C SER A 255 -32.01 8.45 28.28
N LEU A 256 -31.01 8.99 28.97
CA LEU A 256 -29.83 8.25 29.42
C LEU A 256 -30.20 7.49 30.71
N GLU A 257 -30.76 6.30 30.57
CA GLU A 257 -30.41 5.19 31.44
C GLU A 257 -29.67 4.18 30.58
N ALA A 258 -28.41 3.94 30.94
CA ALA A 258 -27.40 3.31 30.08
C ALA A 258 -27.78 1.86 29.69
N PRO A 259 -27.78 1.50 28.39
CA PRO A 259 -27.72 0.11 27.95
C PRO A 259 -26.33 -0.47 28.30
N PRO A 260 -26.19 -1.80 28.48
CA PRO A 260 -24.89 -2.41 28.70
C PRO A 260 -23.99 -2.15 27.49
N ALA A 261 -22.79 -1.65 27.76
CA ALA A 261 -21.83 -1.21 26.77
C ALA A 261 -21.61 -2.28 25.68
N GLN A 262 -21.69 -1.88 24.42
CA GLN A 262 -20.86 -2.50 23.36
C GLN A 262 -19.42 -2.53 23.91
N PRO A 263 -18.64 -3.61 23.72
CA PRO A 263 -17.30 -3.67 24.28
C PRO A 263 -16.54 -2.42 23.81
N GLN A 264 -16.28 -1.52 24.76
CA GLN A 264 -15.38 -0.40 24.54
C GLN A 264 -14.09 -1.03 24.07
N THR A 265 -13.62 -0.67 22.86
CA THR A 265 -12.31 -1.08 22.38
C THR A 265 -11.32 -0.74 23.48
N SER A 266 -10.72 -1.76 24.09
CA SER A 266 -9.90 -1.54 25.27
C SER A 266 -8.63 -0.77 24.86
N LEU A 267 -8.00 -0.06 25.80
CA LEU A 267 -6.68 0.55 25.52
C LEU A 267 -5.69 -0.50 25.01
N ALA A 268 -5.78 -1.74 25.48
CA ALA A 268 -4.98 -2.86 25.01
C ALA A 268 -5.22 -3.17 23.52
N ASP A 269 -6.48 -3.19 23.07
CA ASP A 269 -6.83 -3.41 21.66
C ASP A 269 -6.32 -2.25 20.77
N LEU A 270 -6.41 -1.01 21.26
CA LEU A 270 -5.90 0.16 20.57
C LEU A 270 -4.37 0.13 20.45
N TYR A 271 -3.66 -0.22 21.53
CA TYR A 271 -2.20 -0.40 21.51
C TYR A 271 -1.77 -1.54 20.57
N ALA A 272 -2.44 -2.68 20.62
CA ALA A 272 -2.16 -3.82 19.74
C ALA A 272 -2.34 -3.44 18.26
N GLY A 273 -3.37 -2.65 17.94
CA GLY A 273 -3.57 -2.08 16.61
C GLY A 273 -2.45 -1.14 16.15
N ILE A 274 -1.87 -0.34 17.07
CA ILE A 274 -0.72 0.51 16.76
C ILE A 274 0.55 -0.34 16.58
N PHE A 275 0.76 -1.34 17.44
CA PHE A 275 1.99 -2.14 17.44
C PHE A 275 2.09 -3.04 16.21
N SER A 276 0.96 -3.58 15.73
CA SER A 276 0.90 -4.35 14.48
C SER A 276 1.34 -3.53 13.26
N ASN A 277 1.07 -2.22 13.26
CA ASN A 277 1.53 -1.28 12.25
C ASN A 277 2.99 -0.82 12.46
N ALA A 278 3.46 -0.76 13.72
CA ALA A 278 4.80 -0.31 14.04
C ALA A 278 5.86 -1.38 13.75
N VAL A 279 5.74 -2.58 14.33
CA VAL A 279 6.57 -3.77 14.03
C VAL A 279 5.83 -5.03 14.49
N ALA A 280 5.43 -5.88 13.54
CA ALA A 280 4.82 -7.19 13.79
C ALA A 280 5.86 -8.28 14.10
N ALA A 281 6.69 -8.08 15.13
CA ALA A 281 7.70 -9.03 15.57
C ALA A 281 7.57 -9.30 17.07
N ASP A 282 7.58 -10.59 17.44
CA ASP A 282 7.65 -11.04 18.83
C ASP A 282 8.87 -10.41 19.55
N MET A 283 8.72 -10.12 20.85
CA MET A 283 9.76 -9.49 21.69
C MET A 283 11.10 -10.21 21.57
N GLU A 284 11.10 -11.54 21.61
CA GLU A 284 12.35 -12.31 21.57
C GLU A 284 13.09 -12.11 20.26
N VAL A 285 12.39 -12.24 19.13
CA VAL A 285 12.94 -12.07 17.79
C VAL A 285 13.43 -10.63 17.59
N ARG A 286 12.61 -9.66 17.99
CA ARG A 286 12.93 -8.23 17.89
C ARG A 286 14.20 -7.90 18.66
N ARG A 287 14.29 -8.29 19.93
CA ARG A 287 15.45 -8.02 20.77
C ARG A 287 16.68 -8.75 20.26
N ASP A 288 16.54 -9.97 19.76
CA ASP A 288 17.67 -10.71 19.19
C ASP A 288 18.27 -10.01 17.97
N VAL A 289 17.43 -9.57 17.02
CA VAL A 289 17.88 -8.78 15.87
C VAL A 289 18.52 -7.46 16.32
N LEU A 290 17.94 -6.74 17.28
CA LEU A 290 18.52 -5.49 17.79
C LEU A 290 19.89 -5.71 18.46
N ARG A 291 20.11 -6.84 19.13
CA ARG A 291 21.42 -7.20 19.70
C ARG A 291 22.45 -7.45 18.61
N ASP A 292 22.07 -8.18 17.57
CA ASP A 292 22.97 -8.45 16.45
C ASP A 292 23.29 -7.16 15.67
N LEU A 293 22.30 -6.28 15.44
CA LEU A 293 22.53 -4.96 14.86
C LEU A 293 23.50 -4.12 15.70
N TYR A 294 23.30 -4.06 17.02
CA TYR A 294 24.20 -3.36 17.91
C TYR A 294 25.62 -3.92 17.83
N ARG A 295 25.78 -5.25 17.86
CA ARG A 295 27.09 -5.91 17.78
C ARG A 295 27.83 -5.50 16.51
N GLU A 296 27.19 -5.63 15.35
CA GLU A 296 27.81 -5.34 14.05
C GLU A 296 28.19 -3.85 13.92
N LEU A 297 27.31 -2.94 14.34
CA LEU A 297 27.56 -1.50 14.25
C LEU A 297 28.59 -1.00 15.29
N ASN A 298 28.70 -1.68 16.43
CA ASN A 298 29.69 -1.36 17.46
C ASN A 298 31.09 -1.92 17.11
N GLU A 299 31.15 -3.11 16.48
CA GLU A 299 32.41 -3.71 16.04
C GLU A 299 33.01 -3.01 14.81
N LYS A 300 32.15 -2.54 13.88
CA LYS A 300 32.56 -1.90 12.62
C LYS A 300 31.84 -0.57 12.38
N PRO A 301 32.09 0.46 13.20
CA PRO A 301 31.37 1.73 13.10
C PRO A 301 31.67 2.45 11.77
N GLY A 302 30.62 2.70 10.98
CA GLY A 302 30.73 3.47 9.73
C GLY A 302 31.24 2.67 8.54
N GLU A 303 31.45 1.35 8.67
CA GLU A 303 31.80 0.47 7.55
C GLU A 303 30.56 -0.12 6.88
N TRP A 304 29.52 -0.37 7.65
CA TRP A 304 28.28 -0.96 7.17
C TRP A 304 27.41 0.03 6.40
N VAL A 305 26.80 -0.50 5.35
CA VAL A 305 25.64 0.07 4.67
C VAL A 305 24.41 -0.73 5.13
N PRO A 306 23.27 -0.10 5.50
CA PRO A 306 22.14 -0.80 6.07
C PRO A 306 21.64 -1.96 5.20
N GLY A 307 21.51 -1.75 3.88
CA GLY A 307 21.04 -2.78 2.95
C GLY A 307 21.90 -4.05 2.98
N ASP A 308 23.22 -3.87 3.00
CA ASP A 308 24.20 -4.97 3.00
C ASP A 308 24.24 -5.66 4.36
N LEU A 309 24.20 -4.90 5.46
CA LEU A 309 24.16 -5.44 6.81
C LEU A 309 22.90 -6.29 7.04
N LEU A 310 21.74 -5.83 6.57
CA LEU A 310 20.51 -6.61 6.70
C LEU A 310 20.54 -7.88 5.85
N ALA A 311 21.15 -7.85 4.68
CA ALA A 311 21.34 -9.04 3.84
C ALA A 311 22.28 -10.06 4.52
N GLU A 312 23.41 -9.59 5.06
CA GLU A 312 24.38 -10.42 5.80
C GLU A 312 23.73 -11.07 7.04
N LEU A 313 22.92 -10.31 7.79
CA LEU A 313 22.17 -10.86 8.92
C LEU A 313 21.13 -11.89 8.46
N GLN A 314 20.43 -11.63 7.35
CA GLN A 314 19.48 -12.58 6.79
C GLN A 314 20.17 -13.91 6.45
N ASP A 315 21.27 -13.87 5.70
CA ASP A 315 22.04 -15.06 5.32
C ASP A 315 22.52 -15.83 6.56
N ARG A 316 22.95 -15.10 7.60
CA ARG A 316 23.36 -15.70 8.88
C ARG A 316 22.20 -16.42 9.58
N TYR A 317 21.02 -15.81 9.64
CA TYR A 317 19.85 -16.45 10.25
C TYR A 317 19.38 -17.67 9.46
N ASP A 318 19.38 -17.57 8.13
CA ASP A 318 19.02 -18.69 7.25
C ASP A 318 19.99 -19.87 7.43
N SER A 319 21.29 -19.61 7.59
CA SER A 319 22.30 -20.63 7.89
C SER A 319 22.09 -21.34 9.24
N GLN A 320 21.45 -20.66 10.18
CA GLN A 320 21.11 -21.18 11.52
C GLN A 320 19.72 -21.84 11.56
N GLY A 321 18.99 -21.86 10.43
CA GLY A 321 17.62 -22.36 10.35
C GLY A 321 16.59 -21.44 11.02
N LEU A 322 16.92 -20.17 11.26
CA LEU A 322 16.03 -19.17 11.82
C LEU A 322 15.39 -18.36 10.69
N ALA A 323 14.12 -18.62 10.37
CA ALA A 323 13.42 -17.90 9.31
C ALA A 323 13.16 -16.43 9.70
N ARG A 324 14.00 -15.51 9.22
CA ARG A 324 13.84 -14.05 9.43
C ARG A 324 13.89 -13.34 8.08
N SER A 325 12.73 -12.92 7.59
CA SER A 325 12.63 -12.28 6.27
C SER A 325 13.32 -10.92 6.24
N LYS A 326 13.81 -10.52 5.06
CA LYS A 326 14.34 -9.16 4.81
C LYS A 326 13.37 -8.07 5.28
N THR A 327 12.07 -8.25 5.05
CA THR A 327 11.01 -7.33 5.47
C THR A 327 10.95 -7.18 7.00
N LEU A 328 11.08 -8.29 7.74
CA LEU A 328 11.12 -8.28 9.20
C LEU A 328 12.34 -7.49 9.71
N LEU A 329 13.53 -7.81 9.17
CA LEU A 329 14.77 -7.15 9.55
C LEU A 329 14.73 -5.64 9.25
N MET A 330 14.17 -5.26 8.10
CA MET A 330 13.96 -3.87 7.72
C MET A 330 13.02 -3.14 8.69
N ARG A 331 11.91 -3.78 9.10
CA ARG A 331 10.99 -3.19 10.10
C ARG A 331 11.66 -2.97 11.45
N ILE A 332 12.49 -3.91 11.89
CA ILE A 332 13.25 -3.77 13.15
C ILE A 332 14.31 -2.66 13.03
N TRP A 333 15.00 -2.57 11.89
CA TRP A 333 15.92 -1.45 11.60
C TRP A 333 15.19 -0.09 11.67
N GLN A 334 14.02 0.01 11.04
CA GLN A 334 13.23 1.26 11.04
C GLN A 334 12.90 1.76 12.44
N MET A 335 12.74 0.88 13.44
CA MET A 335 12.54 1.31 14.84
C MET A 335 13.68 2.20 15.34
N GLY A 336 14.92 1.75 15.15
CA GLY A 336 16.10 2.53 15.50
C GLY A 336 16.19 3.82 14.70
N PHE A 337 15.86 3.77 13.41
CA PHE A 337 15.87 4.92 12.51
C PHE A 337 14.95 6.04 12.99
N TYR A 338 13.67 5.72 13.27
CA TYR A 338 12.70 6.72 13.76
C TYR A 338 13.10 7.34 15.09
N GLN A 339 13.85 6.59 15.89
CA GLN A 339 14.30 7.02 17.20
C GLN A 339 15.71 7.59 17.17
N ARG A 340 16.26 7.93 16.00
CA ARG A 340 17.60 8.51 15.85
C ARG A 340 18.65 7.67 16.59
N ALA A 341 18.59 6.35 16.42
CA ALA A 341 19.57 5.42 16.99
C ALA A 341 20.81 5.25 16.09
N TYR A 342 20.76 5.81 14.88
CA TYR A 342 21.80 5.70 13.86
C TYR A 342 22.29 7.09 13.46
N ASP A 343 23.58 7.18 13.17
CA ASP A 343 24.24 8.33 12.59
C ASP A 343 24.73 7.95 11.18
N TYR A 344 24.14 8.58 10.15
CA TYR A 344 24.45 8.32 8.75
C TYR A 344 25.56 9.24 8.27
N LEU A 345 26.56 8.68 7.57
CA LEU A 345 27.67 9.43 6.99
C LEU A 345 27.24 10.09 5.66
N GLY A 346 26.12 10.81 5.66
CA GLY A 346 25.47 11.41 4.51
C GLY A 346 23.95 11.45 4.67
N SER A 347 23.23 11.68 3.56
CA SER A 347 21.76 11.62 3.54
C SER A 347 21.29 10.24 3.98
N PRO A 348 20.31 10.12 4.90
CA PRO A 348 19.87 8.81 5.36
C PRO A 348 19.25 7.98 4.24
N SER A 349 19.83 6.81 3.95
CA SER A 349 19.35 5.86 2.94
C SER A 349 19.81 4.43 3.27
N PHE A 350 19.32 3.41 2.55
CA PHE A 350 19.79 2.04 2.72
C PHE A 350 21.14 1.78 2.04
N SER A 351 21.69 2.76 1.34
CA SER A 351 22.96 2.71 0.63
C SER A 351 24.06 3.58 1.25
N THR A 352 23.71 4.41 2.24
CA THR A 352 24.65 5.29 2.93
C THR A 352 25.25 4.60 4.15
N LYS A 353 26.57 4.74 4.33
CA LYS A 353 27.29 4.19 5.49
C LYS A 353 26.74 4.71 6.81
N VAL A 354 26.70 3.85 7.81
CA VAL A 354 26.02 4.11 9.08
C VAL A 354 26.82 3.64 10.29
N ARG A 355 26.68 4.36 11.40
CA ARG A 355 27.19 3.98 12.72
C ARG A 355 26.12 4.20 13.79
N LEU A 356 26.38 3.72 15.01
CA LEU A 356 25.52 4.04 16.16
C LEU A 356 25.55 5.55 16.45
N ALA A 357 24.41 6.10 16.88
CA ALA A 357 24.35 7.48 17.34
C ALA A 357 25.35 7.69 18.50
N PRO A 358 26.06 8.85 18.57
CA PRO A 358 27.13 9.08 19.55
C PRO A 358 26.70 8.93 21.01
N GLU A 359 25.41 9.12 21.31
CA GLU A 359 24.84 9.04 22.66
C GLU A 359 24.51 7.60 23.08
N ILE A 360 24.71 6.62 22.20
CA ILE A 360 24.46 5.20 22.48
C ILE A 360 25.76 4.55 22.93
N ASP A 361 25.86 4.32 24.24
CA ASP A 361 27.07 3.80 24.90
C ASP A 361 27.02 2.30 25.21
N SER A 362 25.87 1.67 25.01
CA SER A 362 25.61 0.30 25.45
C SER A 362 24.50 -0.37 24.64
N GLN A 363 24.54 -1.70 24.60
CA GLN A 363 23.52 -2.52 23.94
C GLN A 363 22.12 -2.25 24.52
N SER A 364 22.02 -2.08 25.85
CA SER A 364 20.76 -1.77 26.52
C SER A 364 20.24 -0.39 26.15
N ALA A 365 21.12 0.62 26.03
CA ALA A 365 20.73 1.94 25.55
C ALA A 365 20.22 1.90 24.11
N PHE A 366 20.88 1.14 23.21
CA PHE A 366 20.43 0.96 21.84
C PHE A 366 19.04 0.31 21.75
N ILE A 367 18.83 -0.78 22.49
CA ILE A 367 17.55 -1.50 22.49
C ILE A 367 16.44 -0.59 23.01
N ARG A 368 16.64 0.09 24.16
CA ARG A 368 15.66 1.05 24.68
C ARG A 368 15.37 2.16 23.68
N ARG A 369 16.41 2.72 23.07
CA ARG A 369 16.27 3.76 22.06
C ARG A 369 15.38 3.29 20.91
N ALA A 370 15.60 2.10 20.37
CA ALA A 370 14.76 1.54 19.32
C ALA A 370 13.32 1.23 19.81
N GLU A 371 13.16 0.57 20.96
CA GLU A 371 11.85 0.17 21.51
C GLU A 371 11.00 1.39 21.94
N SER A 372 11.61 2.55 22.21
CA SER A 372 10.87 3.80 22.45
C SER A 372 9.96 4.19 21.26
N ARG A 373 10.15 3.61 20.07
CA ARG A 373 9.25 3.78 18.91
C ARG A 373 7.81 3.37 19.21
N PHE A 374 7.60 2.31 19.99
CA PHE A 374 6.26 1.86 20.37
C PHE A 374 5.56 2.90 21.23
N ILE A 375 6.27 3.44 22.22
CA ILE A 375 5.73 4.47 23.11
C ILE A 375 5.47 5.77 22.33
N TYR A 376 6.40 6.18 21.48
CA TYR A 376 6.21 7.34 20.62
C TYR A 376 5.00 7.17 19.69
N ALA A 377 4.73 5.96 19.18
CA ALA A 377 3.56 5.69 18.34
C ALA A 377 2.23 5.89 19.10
N VAL A 378 2.19 5.49 20.36
CA VAL A 378 1.02 5.65 21.23
C VAL A 378 0.79 7.14 21.54
N VAL A 379 1.86 7.89 21.82
CA VAL A 379 1.81 9.33 22.03
C VAL A 379 1.39 10.08 20.75
N GLU A 380 1.91 9.68 19.60
CA GLU A 380 1.55 10.24 18.28
C GLU A 380 0.08 9.96 17.91
N ALA A 381 -0.46 8.81 18.33
CA ALA A 381 -1.88 8.48 18.18
C ALA A 381 -2.79 9.24 19.16
N GLY A 382 -2.23 10.06 20.07
CA GLY A 382 -2.98 10.82 21.06
C GLY A 382 -3.66 9.94 22.12
N LEU A 383 -3.23 8.69 22.30
CA LEU A 383 -3.80 7.78 23.27
C LEU A 383 -3.27 8.06 24.68
N GLU A 384 -4.06 7.72 25.69
CA GLU A 384 -3.61 7.68 27.08
C GLU A 384 -2.47 6.68 27.26
N ILE A 385 -1.58 6.90 28.22
CA ILE A 385 -0.42 6.04 28.52
C ILE A 385 -0.72 5.23 29.77
N ASP A 386 -1.11 3.97 29.61
CA ASP A 386 -1.15 2.97 30.68
C ASP A 386 0.14 2.13 30.62
N GLN A 387 1.07 2.40 31.53
CA GLN A 387 2.38 1.75 31.53
C GLN A 387 2.29 0.24 31.81
N ALA A 388 1.33 -0.20 32.62
CA ALA A 388 1.18 -1.61 32.93
C ALA A 388 0.66 -2.38 31.71
N GLU A 389 -0.32 -1.82 31.01
CA GLU A 389 -0.87 -2.42 29.79
C GLU A 389 0.16 -2.42 28.64
N LEU A 390 0.93 -1.34 28.50
CA LEU A 390 2.04 -1.26 27.55
C LEU A 390 3.15 -2.27 27.87
N ALA A 391 3.51 -2.45 29.15
CA ALA A 391 4.46 -3.47 29.58
C ALA A 391 3.95 -4.88 29.28
N SER A 392 2.66 -5.14 29.54
CA SER A 392 2.02 -6.42 29.23
C SER A 392 2.07 -6.76 27.73
N LEU A 393 1.89 -5.77 26.86
CA LEU A 393 1.92 -5.99 25.40
C LEU A 393 3.33 -6.03 24.83
N LEU A 394 4.22 -5.16 25.29
CA LEU A 394 5.57 -5.02 24.73
C LEU A 394 6.56 -6.07 25.26
N LEU A 395 6.39 -6.44 26.53
CA LEU A 395 7.30 -7.30 27.29
C LEU A 395 6.69 -8.65 27.68
N HIS A 396 5.40 -8.85 27.42
CA HIS A 396 4.62 -9.98 27.96
C HIS A 396 4.62 -10.03 29.50
N ASP A 397 4.86 -8.90 30.17
CA ASP A 397 4.94 -8.79 31.62
C ASP A 397 4.37 -7.45 32.10
N ARG A 398 3.18 -7.49 32.70
CA ARG A 398 2.48 -6.33 33.25
C ARG A 398 3.17 -5.73 34.48
N THR A 399 4.11 -6.45 35.09
CA THR A 399 4.79 -6.05 36.33
C THR A 399 6.03 -5.19 36.10
N GLN A 400 6.34 -4.83 34.86
CA GLN A 400 7.49 -4.00 34.49
C GLN A 400 7.12 -2.61 33.94
N PRO A 401 6.31 -1.80 34.65
CA PRO A 401 6.00 -0.44 34.20
C PRO A 401 7.25 0.46 34.20
N ASP A 402 8.23 0.18 35.06
CA ASP A 402 9.49 0.92 35.15
C ASP A 402 10.24 0.95 33.81
N TYR A 403 10.19 -0.14 33.04
CA TYR A 403 10.80 -0.16 31.71
C TYR A 403 10.09 0.78 30.74
N ILE A 404 8.75 0.87 30.80
CA ILE A 404 7.97 1.81 30.00
C ILE A 404 8.27 3.25 30.41
N GLN A 405 8.47 3.49 31.71
CA GLN A 405 8.93 4.79 32.21
C GLN A 405 10.32 5.14 31.67
N GLU A 406 11.29 4.20 31.65
CA GLU A 406 12.61 4.45 31.03
C GLU A 406 12.50 4.84 29.55
N LEU A 407 11.58 4.23 28.79
CA LEU A 407 11.32 4.58 27.40
C LEU A 407 10.71 5.99 27.25
N LEU A 408 9.78 6.36 28.15
CA LEU A 408 9.19 7.71 28.19
C LEU A 408 10.26 8.75 28.55
N ASP A 409 11.09 8.48 29.54
CA ASP A 409 12.16 9.37 29.99
C ASP A 409 13.18 9.59 28.88
N ASP A 410 13.57 8.55 28.13
CA ASP A 410 14.43 8.69 26.95
C ASP A 410 13.79 9.58 25.87
N LEU A 411 12.48 9.48 25.64
CA LEU A 411 11.77 10.36 24.70
C LEU A 411 11.71 11.81 25.18
N VAL A 412 11.48 12.03 26.47
CA VAL A 412 11.42 13.38 27.06
C VAL A 412 12.81 14.03 27.08
N ASN A 413 13.84 13.30 27.50
CA ASN A 413 15.22 13.78 27.57
C ASN A 413 15.79 14.18 26.20
N ARG A 414 15.31 13.56 25.12
CA ARG A 414 15.71 13.85 23.74
C ARG A 414 14.79 14.86 23.05
N GLU A 415 13.91 15.50 23.82
CA GLU A 415 12.93 16.45 23.31
C GLU A 415 12.13 15.85 22.14
N ARG A 416 11.82 14.56 22.21
CA ARG A 416 10.94 13.86 21.25
C ARG A 416 9.49 13.95 21.69
N VAL A 417 9.26 13.98 22.99
CA VAL A 417 7.96 14.09 23.63
C VAL A 417 8.03 15.20 24.69
N VAL A 418 7.00 16.04 24.74
CA VAL A 418 6.80 17.06 25.76
C VAL A 418 5.62 16.68 26.66
N VAL A 419 5.70 17.05 27.93
CA VAL A 419 4.61 16.87 28.89
C VAL A 419 3.87 18.19 29.05
N THR A 420 2.62 18.25 28.60
CA THR A 420 1.74 19.43 28.73
C THR A 420 0.51 19.05 29.52
N GLU A 421 0.23 19.75 30.63
CA GLU A 421 -0.95 19.50 31.50
C GLU A 421 -1.07 18.03 31.95
N GLY A 422 0.05 17.37 32.20
CA GLY A 422 0.09 15.96 32.62
C GLY A 422 -0.16 14.94 31.50
N ARG A 423 -0.20 15.36 30.23
CA ARG A 423 -0.30 14.48 29.06
C ARG A 423 0.97 14.54 28.22
N TYR A 424 1.38 13.39 27.70
CA TYR A 424 2.48 13.26 26.75
C TYR A 424 2.00 13.69 25.35
N ARG A 425 2.80 14.50 24.67
CA ARG A 425 2.59 14.94 23.28
C ARG A 425 3.91 14.91 22.52
N PRO A 426 3.93 14.68 21.20
CA PRO A 426 5.14 14.85 20.42
C PRO A 426 5.71 16.27 20.61
N ALA A 427 7.02 16.40 20.75
CA ALA A 427 7.66 17.71 20.85
C ALA A 427 7.52 18.46 19.52
N GLY A 428 7.19 19.75 19.60
CA GLY A 428 7.22 20.66 18.46
C GLY A 428 8.62 20.64 17.84
N ARG A 429 8.70 20.23 16.58
CA ARG A 429 9.95 19.92 15.86
C ARG A 429 10.75 21.19 15.61
N SER A 430 11.76 21.47 16.44
CA SER A 430 12.67 22.60 16.26
C SER A 430 13.75 22.37 15.17
N GLU A 431 13.84 21.18 14.57
CA GLU A 431 14.64 20.93 13.37
C GLU A 431 13.77 20.21 12.35
N ASN A 432 13.32 20.92 11.30
CA ASN A 432 12.58 20.31 10.20
C ASN A 432 13.60 19.72 9.20
N PRO A 433 13.82 18.38 9.18
CA PRO A 433 14.83 17.73 8.34
C PRO A 433 14.56 17.85 6.84
N LEU A 434 13.39 18.37 6.45
CA LEU A 434 13.10 18.71 5.05
C LEU A 434 13.97 19.87 4.55
N LEU A 435 14.43 20.75 5.45
CA LEU A 435 15.28 21.89 5.13
C LEU A 435 16.70 21.46 4.68
N ASP A 436 17.13 20.27 5.09
CA ASP A 436 18.44 19.72 4.74
C ASP A 436 18.46 19.06 3.35
N ASN A 437 17.29 18.86 2.74
CA ASN A 437 17.16 18.25 1.41
C ASN A 437 17.23 19.33 0.32
N PRO A 438 18.32 19.40 -0.46
CA PRO A 438 18.50 20.45 -1.47
C PRO A 438 17.45 20.39 -2.58
N GLU A 439 16.92 19.20 -2.90
CA GLU A 439 15.91 19.04 -3.95
C GLU A 439 14.53 19.57 -3.54
N LEU A 440 14.34 19.93 -2.26
CA LEU A 440 13.09 20.52 -1.76
C LEU A 440 13.15 22.04 -1.65
N ALA A 441 14.32 22.68 -1.87
CA ALA A 441 14.51 24.10 -1.61
C ALA A 441 13.45 24.99 -2.29
N ASP A 442 13.23 24.78 -3.60
CA ASP A 442 12.23 25.51 -4.37
C ASP A 442 10.80 25.27 -3.88
N ILE A 443 10.45 24.01 -3.60
CA ILE A 443 9.10 23.66 -3.13
C ILE A 443 8.85 24.24 -1.75
N ILE A 444 9.83 24.22 -0.86
CA ILE A 444 9.75 24.84 0.46
C ILE A 444 9.55 26.36 0.32
N GLN A 445 10.23 27.00 -0.64
CA GLN A 445 10.00 28.41 -0.94
C GLN A 445 8.56 28.64 -1.42
N GLU A 446 8.05 27.84 -2.35
CA GLU A 446 6.66 27.90 -2.83
C GLU A 446 5.64 27.75 -1.68
N ILE A 447 5.87 26.81 -0.76
CA ILE A 447 5.06 26.61 0.44
C ILE A 447 5.14 27.82 1.38
N ARG A 448 6.30 28.45 1.51
CA ARG A 448 6.49 29.62 2.37
C ARG A 448 5.88 30.90 1.80
N GLU A 449 5.81 31.01 0.48
CA GLU A 449 5.33 32.22 -0.21
C GLU A 449 3.84 32.15 -0.56
N VAL A 450 3.25 30.95 -0.64
CA VAL A 450 1.85 30.80 -1.01
C VAL A 450 0.93 31.51 -0.01
N ARG A 451 0.03 32.35 -0.55
CA ARG A 451 -1.00 33.02 0.24
C ARG A 451 -2.27 32.17 0.27
N LEU A 452 -2.69 31.81 1.48
CA LEU A 452 -3.97 31.15 1.71
C LEU A 452 -5.13 32.14 1.52
N PRO A 453 -6.27 31.72 0.94
CA PRO A 453 -7.47 32.55 0.82
C PRO A 453 -7.99 33.04 2.18
N ASP A 454 -8.51 34.27 2.24
CA ASP A 454 -8.94 34.92 3.50
C ASP A 454 -10.08 34.21 4.24
N GLY A 455 -10.85 33.35 3.56
CA GLY A 455 -11.96 32.58 4.15
C GLY A 455 -11.64 31.10 4.43
N LEU A 456 -10.39 30.66 4.22
CA LEU A 456 -9.99 29.27 4.41
C LEU A 456 -9.70 29.01 5.90
N ASN A 457 -10.28 27.94 6.45
CA ASN A 457 -9.96 27.50 7.81
C ASN A 457 -8.48 27.12 7.91
N ARG A 458 -7.80 27.56 8.98
CA ARG A 458 -6.36 27.36 9.16
C ARG A 458 -6.05 26.29 10.19
N ASP A 459 -6.68 25.13 10.04
CA ASP A 459 -6.48 23.97 10.90
C ASP A 459 -6.03 22.74 10.12
N LEU A 460 -5.60 21.70 10.83
CA LEU A 460 -5.15 20.44 10.25
C LEU A 460 -6.29 19.65 9.59
N SER A 461 -7.54 19.86 9.98
CA SER A 461 -8.70 19.24 9.33
C SER A 461 -8.86 19.76 7.91
N GLN A 462 -8.69 21.07 7.71
CA GLN A 462 -8.71 21.69 6.40
C GLN A 462 -7.54 21.22 5.54
N ALA A 463 -6.35 21.04 6.13
CA ALA A 463 -5.20 20.48 5.42
C ALA A 463 -5.50 19.07 4.87
N LYS A 464 -6.10 18.19 5.69
CA LYS A 464 -6.53 16.84 5.28
C LYS A 464 -7.60 16.89 4.19
N GLU A 465 -8.57 17.80 4.29
CA GLU A 465 -9.61 17.97 3.29
C GLU A 465 -9.04 18.46 1.95
N LEU A 466 -8.13 19.44 1.98
CA LEU A 466 -7.44 19.93 0.79
C LEU A 466 -6.60 18.84 0.14
N ALA A 467 -5.85 18.06 0.91
CA ALA A 467 -5.10 16.93 0.36
C ALA A 467 -6.02 15.89 -0.30
N LYS A 468 -7.18 15.62 0.31
CA LYS A 468 -8.22 14.76 -0.28
C LYS A 468 -8.79 15.33 -1.59
N ASN A 469 -9.07 16.63 -1.63
CA ASN A 469 -9.56 17.32 -2.83
C ASN A 469 -8.49 17.38 -3.93
N GLY A 470 -7.24 17.60 -3.55
CA GLY A 470 -6.10 17.56 -4.46
C GLY A 470 -5.93 16.17 -5.05
N MET A 471 -6.06 15.12 -4.23
CA MET A 471 -6.02 13.75 -4.69
C MET A 471 -7.09 13.51 -5.76
N ALA A 472 -8.35 13.82 -5.45
CA ALA A 472 -9.48 13.71 -6.37
C ALA A 472 -9.16 14.30 -7.75
N LYS A 473 -8.81 15.58 -7.78
CA LYS A 473 -8.62 16.35 -9.02
C LYS A 473 -7.39 15.92 -9.84
N ARG A 474 -6.51 15.05 -9.36
CA ARG A 474 -5.18 14.81 -9.96
C ARG A 474 -5.22 14.32 -11.41
N THR A 475 -6.28 13.61 -11.82
CA THR A 475 -6.45 13.06 -13.17
C THR A 475 -7.27 13.96 -14.10
N GLU A 476 -8.02 14.91 -13.52
CA GLU A 476 -8.93 15.78 -14.26
C GLU A 476 -8.35 17.17 -14.45
N ASP A 477 -7.75 17.74 -13.40
CA ASP A 477 -7.21 19.09 -13.35
C ASP A 477 -5.94 19.13 -12.48
N PHE A 478 -4.79 19.00 -13.14
CA PHE A 478 -3.48 19.11 -12.50
C PHE A 478 -3.29 20.46 -11.79
N SER A 479 -3.79 21.56 -12.35
CA SER A 479 -3.60 22.90 -11.78
C SER A 479 -4.39 23.08 -10.47
N ALA A 480 -5.63 22.63 -10.44
CA ALA A 480 -6.45 22.66 -9.24
C ALA A 480 -5.92 21.69 -8.17
N SER A 481 -5.50 20.50 -8.59
CA SER A 481 -4.90 19.51 -7.70
C SER A 481 -3.61 20.02 -7.05
N ALA A 482 -2.71 20.62 -7.84
CA ALA A 482 -1.46 21.18 -7.35
C ALA A 482 -1.72 22.31 -6.34
N ARG A 483 -2.71 23.16 -6.60
CA ARG A 483 -3.10 24.24 -5.68
C ARG A 483 -3.60 23.70 -4.33
N ASP A 484 -4.47 22.71 -4.35
CA ASP A 484 -5.01 22.12 -3.13
C ASP A 484 -3.90 21.46 -2.29
N TYR A 485 -2.98 20.73 -2.92
CA TYR A 485 -1.83 20.17 -2.21
C TYR A 485 -0.87 21.25 -1.70
N LEU A 486 -0.64 22.34 -2.44
CA LEU A 486 0.19 23.44 -1.98
C LEU A 486 -0.40 24.12 -0.73
N TYR A 487 -1.73 24.30 -0.69
CA TYR A 487 -2.42 24.81 0.49
C TYR A 487 -2.39 23.82 1.66
N ALA A 488 -2.56 22.52 1.40
CA ALA A 488 -2.40 21.49 2.41
C ALA A 488 -0.98 21.48 2.99
N CYS A 489 0.05 21.60 2.14
CA CYS A 489 1.44 21.73 2.56
C CYS A 489 1.64 22.95 3.44
N ARG A 490 1.08 24.11 3.05
CA ARG A 490 1.18 25.34 3.83
C ARG A 490 0.57 25.21 5.23
N LEU A 491 -0.65 24.71 5.31
CA LEU A 491 -1.34 24.52 6.59
C LEU A 491 -0.60 23.52 7.50
N GLN A 492 -0.16 22.40 6.92
CA GLN A 492 0.61 21.40 7.64
C GLN A 492 1.99 21.93 8.09
N TRP A 493 2.65 22.73 7.25
CA TRP A 493 3.92 23.39 7.55
C TRP A 493 3.76 24.37 8.71
N ASP A 494 2.78 25.27 8.63
CA ASP A 494 2.49 26.26 9.68
C ASP A 494 2.18 25.57 11.01
N ALA A 495 1.38 24.48 10.98
CA ALA A 495 1.07 23.70 12.17
C ALA A 495 2.31 22.99 12.74
N CYS A 496 3.21 22.49 11.89
CA CYS A 496 4.49 21.91 12.33
C CYS A 496 5.40 22.98 12.97
N GLU A 497 5.51 24.18 12.39
CA GLU A 497 6.31 25.29 12.96
C GLU A 497 5.74 25.83 14.27
N GLN A 498 4.41 25.79 14.43
CA GLN A 498 3.72 26.19 15.66
C GLN A 498 3.75 25.11 16.75
N GLY A 499 4.27 23.92 16.45
CA GLY A 499 4.32 22.80 17.39
C GLY A 499 2.96 22.19 17.71
N ASP A 500 2.03 22.20 16.75
CA ASP A 500 0.73 21.53 16.90
C ASP A 500 0.94 20.01 17.11
N PRO A 501 0.43 19.41 18.19
CA PRO A 501 0.65 18.00 18.51
C PRO A 501 0.01 17.02 17.50
N GLU A 502 -0.98 17.46 16.72
CA GLU A 502 -1.58 16.65 15.66
C GLU A 502 -0.84 16.77 14.31
N ALA A 503 0.17 17.65 14.20
CA ALA A 503 0.91 17.88 12.96
C ALA A 503 2.07 16.88 12.78
N SER A 504 1.97 16.01 11.77
CA SER A 504 3.04 15.08 11.39
C SER A 504 3.89 15.56 10.20
N LEU A 505 5.21 15.32 10.26
CA LEU A 505 6.18 15.52 9.19
C LEU A 505 6.00 14.43 8.14
N ASP A 506 5.50 13.26 8.52
CA ASP A 506 5.22 12.20 7.56
C ASP A 506 4.01 12.58 6.70
N ASP A 507 3.01 13.25 7.27
CA ASP A 507 1.92 13.84 6.49
C ASP A 507 2.40 15.04 5.66
N LEU A 508 3.29 15.89 6.20
CA LEU A 508 3.90 16.97 5.42
C LEU A 508 4.71 16.44 4.23
N ARG A 509 5.55 15.41 4.45
CA ARG A 509 6.30 14.70 3.40
C ARG A 509 5.37 14.13 2.35
N TRP A 510 4.27 13.54 2.78
CA TRP A 510 3.25 12.99 1.89
C TRP A 510 2.59 14.08 1.04
N TYR A 511 2.20 15.21 1.64
CA TYR A 511 1.63 16.33 0.90
C TYR A 511 2.64 16.93 -0.08
N ILE A 512 3.91 17.10 0.31
CA ILE A 512 4.97 17.62 -0.56
C ILE A 512 5.22 16.67 -1.73
N ALA A 513 5.35 15.37 -1.48
CA ALA A 513 5.54 14.39 -2.55
C ALA A 513 4.32 14.35 -3.50
N SER A 514 3.11 14.49 -2.96
CA SER A 514 1.89 14.56 -3.76
C SER A 514 1.85 15.84 -4.61
N TYR A 515 2.16 16.99 -4.01
CA TYR A 515 2.31 18.27 -4.71
C TYR A 515 3.32 18.16 -5.85
N ALA A 516 4.52 17.64 -5.56
CA ALA A 516 5.58 17.47 -6.54
C ALA A 516 5.14 16.58 -7.72
N SER A 517 4.43 15.47 -7.44
CA SER A 517 3.95 14.57 -8.50
C SER A 517 2.95 15.24 -9.45
N VAL A 518 1.99 15.99 -8.90
CA VAL A 518 0.95 16.66 -9.67
C VAL A 518 1.53 17.87 -10.40
N LYS A 519 2.42 18.64 -9.76
CA LYS A 519 3.05 19.82 -10.36
C LYS A 519 3.99 19.43 -11.50
N ALA A 520 4.71 18.33 -11.37
CA ALA A 520 5.47 17.72 -12.46
C ALA A 520 4.55 17.34 -13.65
N GLY A 521 3.37 16.78 -13.35
CA GLY A 521 2.33 16.48 -14.33
C GLY A 521 1.79 17.72 -15.04
N GLU A 522 1.40 18.76 -14.30
CA GLU A 522 0.94 20.05 -14.82
C GLU A 522 1.94 20.65 -15.81
N LEU A 523 3.19 20.78 -15.39
CA LEU A 523 4.24 21.41 -16.18
C LEU A 523 4.58 20.59 -17.42
N SER A 524 4.72 19.27 -17.30
CA SER A 524 5.18 18.43 -18.41
C SER A 524 4.07 18.00 -19.37
N GLN A 525 2.88 17.68 -18.86
CA GLN A 525 1.79 17.11 -19.66
C GLN A 525 0.85 18.20 -20.18
N SER A 526 0.56 19.23 -19.38
CA SER A 526 -0.37 20.30 -19.77
C SER A 526 0.34 21.51 -20.37
N LEU A 527 1.48 21.91 -19.83
CA LEU A 527 2.19 23.15 -20.24
C LEU A 527 3.41 22.90 -21.13
N HIS A 528 3.87 21.65 -21.26
CA HIS A 528 5.06 21.25 -22.01
C HIS A 528 6.38 21.95 -21.56
N LEU A 529 6.46 22.34 -20.29
CA LEU A 529 7.62 22.95 -19.64
C LEU A 529 8.47 21.86 -18.97
N TYR A 530 9.19 21.08 -19.78
CA TYR A 530 9.91 19.88 -19.31
C TYR A 530 11.08 20.17 -18.37
N ASP A 531 11.84 21.23 -18.63
CA ASP A 531 12.94 21.64 -17.76
C ASP A 531 12.44 22.12 -16.39
N GLU A 532 11.37 22.91 -16.36
CA GLU A 532 10.74 23.36 -15.11
C GLU A 532 10.10 22.21 -14.33
N ALA A 533 9.55 21.20 -15.03
CA ALA A 533 8.97 20.02 -14.37
C ALA A 533 10.04 19.19 -13.63
N ARG A 534 11.31 19.25 -14.04
CA ARG A 534 12.37 18.33 -13.60
C ARG A 534 12.66 18.42 -12.10
N LYS A 535 12.66 19.63 -11.53
CA LYS A 535 12.86 19.83 -10.08
C LYS A 535 11.79 19.14 -9.24
N TYR A 536 10.55 19.05 -9.74
CA TYR A 536 9.47 18.37 -9.03
C TYR A 536 9.59 16.84 -9.10
N TYR A 537 10.14 16.29 -10.19
CA TYR A 537 10.53 14.89 -10.22
C TYR A 537 11.64 14.60 -9.19
N TRP A 538 12.67 15.43 -9.12
CA TRP A 538 13.76 15.28 -8.14
C TRP A 538 13.28 15.37 -6.70
N ALA A 539 12.42 16.34 -6.40
CA ALA A 539 11.77 16.45 -5.09
C ALA A 539 10.94 15.22 -4.74
N PHE A 540 10.18 14.68 -5.71
CA PHE A 540 9.41 13.46 -5.50
C PHE A 540 10.33 12.27 -5.18
N PHE A 541 11.36 12.03 -5.99
CA PHE A 541 12.25 10.87 -5.81
C PHE A 541 13.17 11.00 -4.59
N SER A 542 13.50 12.22 -4.16
CA SER A 542 14.28 12.43 -2.93
C SER A 542 13.48 12.11 -1.67
N LEU A 543 12.15 12.29 -1.71
CA LEU A 543 11.23 11.96 -0.62
C LEU A 543 10.80 10.49 -0.63
N VAL A 544 10.47 9.94 -1.80
CA VAL A 544 9.94 8.58 -1.94
C VAL A 544 11.09 7.58 -2.07
N GLN A 545 11.72 7.26 -0.93
CA GLN A 545 12.81 6.30 -0.85
C GLN A 545 12.34 4.95 -0.30
N GLU A 546 12.87 3.85 -0.83
CA GLU A 546 12.53 2.50 -0.41
C GLU A 546 12.85 2.29 1.09
N GLY A 547 11.96 1.62 1.81
CA GLY A 547 12.11 1.41 3.25
C GLY A 547 11.81 2.65 4.11
N THR A 548 11.21 3.71 3.56
CA THR A 548 10.64 4.83 4.33
C THR A 548 9.12 4.66 4.52
N PRO A 549 8.47 5.27 5.52
CA PRO A 549 7.00 5.14 5.68
C PRO A 549 6.23 5.74 4.50
N LEU A 550 6.82 6.73 3.82
CA LEU A 550 6.23 7.32 2.63
C LEU A 550 6.20 6.34 1.45
N TRP A 551 7.16 5.41 1.38
CA TRP A 551 7.23 4.39 0.34
C TRP A 551 5.93 3.61 0.22
N ASP A 552 5.41 3.08 1.33
CA ASP A 552 4.20 2.24 1.29
C ASP A 552 2.97 3.01 0.80
N ARG A 553 2.91 4.32 1.06
CA ARG A 553 1.83 5.19 0.59
C ARG A 553 1.99 5.61 -0.88
N MET A 554 3.22 5.73 -1.37
CA MET A 554 3.54 6.40 -2.64
C MET A 554 4.19 5.51 -3.71
N ARG A 555 4.55 4.25 -3.38
CA ARG A 555 5.23 3.33 -4.31
C ARG A 555 4.50 3.14 -5.64
N GLY A 556 3.16 3.19 -5.62
CA GLY A 556 2.35 3.09 -6.84
C GLY A 556 2.57 4.24 -7.83
N LEU A 557 3.08 5.38 -7.38
CA LEU A 557 3.40 6.53 -8.23
C LEU A 557 4.84 6.52 -8.75
N VAL A 558 5.72 5.67 -8.22
CA VAL A 558 7.15 5.64 -8.58
C VAL A 558 7.33 5.33 -10.08
N ASN A 559 6.62 4.34 -10.62
CA ASN A 559 6.78 3.96 -12.03
C ASN A 559 6.18 4.97 -13.00
N PRO A 560 4.93 5.45 -12.81
CA PRO A 560 4.42 6.53 -13.65
C PRO A 560 5.36 7.74 -13.65
N MET A 561 5.86 8.14 -12.47
CA MET A 561 6.80 9.25 -12.35
C MET A 561 8.10 8.98 -13.09
N LEU A 562 8.69 7.78 -12.96
CA LEU A 562 9.96 7.43 -13.60
C LEU A 562 9.81 7.29 -15.12
N HIS A 563 8.69 6.71 -15.58
CA HIS A 563 8.34 6.62 -16.99
C HIS A 563 8.26 8.02 -17.62
N TYR A 564 7.47 8.92 -17.03
CA TYR A 564 7.33 10.28 -17.57
C TYR A 564 8.63 11.08 -17.44
N TYR A 565 9.39 10.91 -16.37
CA TYR A 565 10.70 11.55 -16.19
C TYR A 565 11.63 11.28 -17.37
N TRP A 566 11.73 10.02 -17.82
CA TRP A 566 12.55 9.66 -18.98
C TRP A 566 11.87 9.97 -20.32
N ARG A 567 10.58 9.68 -20.46
CA ARG A 567 9.84 9.94 -21.71
C ARG A 567 9.84 11.42 -22.10
N ASN A 568 9.75 12.31 -21.11
CA ASN A 568 9.73 13.75 -21.34
C ASN A 568 11.02 14.25 -22.01
N LEU A 569 12.15 13.54 -21.89
CA LEU A 569 13.40 13.89 -22.57
C LEU A 569 13.26 13.82 -24.10
N ALA A 570 12.57 12.80 -24.60
CA ALA A 570 12.31 12.65 -26.02
C ALA A 570 11.39 13.76 -26.53
N ARG A 571 10.32 14.06 -25.78
CA ARG A 571 9.38 15.15 -26.10
C ARG A 571 10.06 16.51 -26.12
N GLU A 572 10.94 16.77 -25.15
CA GLU A 572 11.70 18.02 -25.07
C GLU A 572 12.60 18.21 -26.30
N LEU A 573 13.13 17.13 -26.87
CA LEU A 573 13.93 17.16 -28.09
C LEU A 573 13.10 17.04 -29.37
N ASN A 574 11.76 17.00 -29.28
CA ASN A 574 10.84 16.72 -30.38
C ASN A 574 11.16 15.40 -31.12
N ILE A 575 11.55 14.38 -30.37
CA ILE A 575 11.83 13.03 -30.85
C ILE A 575 10.66 12.13 -30.48
N GLU A 576 10.13 11.40 -31.47
CA GLU A 576 9.12 10.38 -31.22
C GLU A 576 9.78 9.09 -30.71
N VAL A 577 9.28 8.63 -29.57
CA VAL A 577 9.56 7.31 -28.99
C VAL A 577 8.23 6.57 -28.84
N ARG A 578 8.26 5.25 -29.00
CA ARG A 578 7.08 4.40 -28.83
C ARG A 578 6.55 4.58 -27.42
N PHE A 579 5.23 4.56 -27.32
CA PHE A 579 4.59 4.62 -26.02
C PHE A 579 4.72 3.25 -25.35
N THR A 580 5.24 3.25 -24.12
CA THR A 580 5.33 2.08 -23.24
C THR A 580 4.71 2.42 -21.89
N SER A 581 4.15 1.44 -21.16
CA SER A 581 3.70 1.63 -19.77
C SER A 581 4.87 1.51 -18.78
N SER A 582 5.93 0.79 -19.15
CA SER A 582 7.05 0.47 -18.27
C SER A 582 8.22 1.46 -18.37
N PRO A 583 8.75 1.94 -17.22
CA PRO A 583 10.05 2.60 -17.09
C PRO A 583 11.23 1.84 -17.71
N THR A 584 11.31 0.50 -17.60
CA THR A 584 12.43 -0.26 -18.19
C THR A 584 12.43 -0.18 -19.70
N ASN A 585 11.23 -0.24 -20.30
CA ASN A 585 11.08 -0.25 -21.76
C ASN A 585 11.41 1.12 -22.34
N ILE A 586 10.95 2.21 -21.70
CA ILE A 586 11.28 3.57 -22.16
C ILE A 586 12.77 3.86 -21.99
N ALA A 587 13.41 3.37 -20.93
CA ALA A 587 14.85 3.50 -20.75
C ALA A 587 15.63 2.73 -21.84
N ALA A 588 15.24 1.50 -22.15
CA ALA A 588 15.85 0.70 -23.21
C ALA A 588 15.68 1.36 -24.59
N GLU A 589 14.48 1.87 -24.88
CA GLU A 589 14.23 2.59 -26.13
C GLU A 589 15.08 3.86 -26.25
N ILE A 590 15.18 4.65 -25.19
CA ILE A 590 15.98 5.88 -25.18
C ILE A 590 17.47 5.56 -25.28
N ALA A 591 17.97 4.60 -24.52
CA ALA A 591 19.39 4.22 -24.52
C ALA A 591 19.83 3.57 -25.85
N GLY A 592 18.93 2.84 -26.52
CA GLY A 592 19.14 2.27 -27.86
C GLY A 592 18.83 3.21 -29.01
N HIS A 593 18.32 4.41 -28.75
CA HIS A 593 17.89 5.36 -29.79
C HIS A 593 19.07 5.85 -30.64
N SER A 594 18.86 6.17 -31.93
CA SER A 594 19.92 6.61 -32.83
C SER A 594 20.43 8.04 -32.56
N ASP A 595 19.58 8.93 -32.03
CA ASP A 595 19.94 10.31 -31.68
C ASP A 595 20.85 10.36 -30.43
N GLU A 596 22.07 10.87 -30.62
CA GLU A 596 23.08 10.98 -29.56
C GLU A 596 22.72 11.99 -28.46
N ARG A 597 21.99 13.07 -28.80
CA ARG A 597 21.57 14.09 -27.84
C ARG A 597 20.58 13.50 -26.84
N LEU A 598 19.67 12.67 -27.31
CA LEU A 598 18.71 11.97 -26.44
C LEU A 598 19.41 10.99 -25.49
N ARG A 599 20.34 10.18 -26.00
CA ARG A 599 21.14 9.26 -25.16
C ARG A 599 22.01 10.00 -24.14
N ALA A 600 22.64 11.10 -24.53
CA ALA A 600 23.44 11.92 -23.63
C ALA A 600 22.58 12.52 -22.51
N LYS A 601 21.44 13.10 -22.88
CA LYS A 601 20.51 13.70 -21.91
C LYS A 601 19.96 12.67 -20.93
N TRP A 602 19.62 11.47 -21.40
CA TRP A 602 19.19 10.37 -20.54
C TRP A 602 20.26 9.97 -19.53
N ARG A 603 21.53 9.85 -19.95
CA ARG A 603 22.65 9.55 -19.03
C ARG A 603 22.81 10.64 -17.97
N ASP A 604 22.73 11.91 -18.35
CA ASP A 604 22.90 13.03 -17.42
C ASP A 604 21.79 13.09 -16.37
N VAL A 605 20.52 13.00 -16.80
CA VAL A 605 19.40 13.05 -15.85
C VAL A 605 19.28 11.78 -15.02
N THR A 606 19.73 10.63 -15.53
CA THR A 606 19.76 9.37 -14.77
C THR A 606 20.88 9.39 -13.74
N ARG A 607 22.08 9.91 -14.06
CA ARG A 607 23.14 10.12 -13.07
C ARG A 607 22.67 11.04 -11.94
N LYS A 608 21.99 12.15 -12.26
CA LYS A 608 21.38 12.99 -11.23
C LYS A 608 20.36 12.23 -10.37
N LEU A 609 19.59 11.32 -10.96
CA LEU A 609 18.65 10.49 -10.21
C LEU A 609 19.35 9.44 -9.33
N VAL A 610 20.51 8.92 -9.74
CA VAL A 610 21.35 8.06 -8.90
C VAL A 610 21.78 8.80 -7.63
N GLN A 611 22.23 10.06 -7.74
CA GLN A 611 22.56 10.91 -6.57
C GLN A 611 21.39 11.11 -5.61
N ILE A 612 20.17 11.16 -6.15
CA ILE A 612 18.95 11.47 -5.39
C ILE A 612 18.38 10.21 -4.74
N ASN A 613 18.34 9.10 -5.47
CA ASN A 613 17.68 7.86 -5.05
C ASN A 613 18.36 6.64 -5.69
N PRO A 614 19.55 6.25 -5.21
CA PRO A 614 20.33 5.15 -5.80
C PRO A 614 19.63 3.80 -5.63
N ASP A 615 18.86 3.62 -4.56
CA ASP A 615 18.13 2.38 -4.28
C ASP A 615 17.01 2.13 -5.30
N LEU A 616 16.31 3.18 -5.75
CA LEU A 616 15.38 3.09 -6.87
C LEU A 616 16.06 2.58 -8.15
N LEU A 617 17.24 3.10 -8.48
CA LEU A 617 17.97 2.67 -9.68
C LEU A 617 18.51 1.25 -9.53
N LYS A 618 18.96 0.84 -8.34
CA LYS A 618 19.30 -0.57 -8.06
C LYS A 618 18.08 -1.47 -8.30
N ARG A 619 16.89 -1.11 -7.81
CA ARG A 619 15.64 -1.85 -8.07
C ARG A 619 15.37 -1.99 -9.57
N VAL A 620 15.50 -0.90 -10.34
CA VAL A 620 15.34 -0.92 -11.80
C VAL A 620 16.34 -1.87 -12.46
N THR A 621 17.63 -1.80 -12.10
CA THR A 621 18.66 -2.68 -12.70
C THR A 621 18.42 -4.15 -12.37
N ASN A 622 18.09 -4.47 -11.11
CA ASN A 622 17.78 -5.83 -10.70
C ASN A 622 16.59 -6.39 -11.47
N GLN A 623 15.55 -5.58 -11.69
CA GLN A 623 14.39 -5.98 -12.46
C GLN A 623 14.70 -6.20 -13.94
N ILE A 624 15.56 -5.37 -14.53
CA ILE A 624 16.04 -5.59 -15.88
C ILE A 624 16.77 -6.94 -15.98
N VAL A 625 17.72 -7.20 -15.08
CA VAL A 625 18.48 -8.46 -15.08
C VAL A 625 17.56 -9.67 -14.91
N LEU A 626 16.55 -9.58 -14.05
CA LEU A 626 15.61 -10.67 -13.79
C LEU A 626 14.66 -10.94 -14.96
N ASN A 627 14.17 -9.88 -15.61
CA ASN A 627 13.05 -10.00 -16.56
C ASN A 627 13.47 -9.95 -18.02
N TRP A 628 14.69 -9.47 -18.30
CA TRP A 628 15.15 -9.13 -19.65
C TRP A 628 16.57 -9.64 -19.94
N GLU A 629 16.99 -10.73 -19.30
CA GLU A 629 18.33 -11.34 -19.49
C GLU A 629 18.66 -11.59 -20.98
N ASP A 630 17.65 -12.00 -21.77
CA ASP A 630 17.78 -12.26 -23.21
C ASP A 630 17.72 -11.01 -24.10
N SER A 631 17.52 -9.81 -23.54
CA SER A 631 17.40 -8.56 -24.31
C SER A 631 18.67 -7.71 -24.21
N PRO A 632 19.47 -7.62 -25.30
CA PRO A 632 20.72 -6.84 -25.29
C PRO A 632 20.51 -5.36 -24.96
N ASP A 633 19.41 -4.76 -25.43
CA ASP A 633 19.10 -3.35 -25.22
C ASP A 633 18.79 -3.05 -23.75
N HIS A 634 17.99 -3.89 -23.09
CA HIS A 634 17.69 -3.73 -21.67
C HIS A 634 18.94 -4.00 -20.83
N MET A 635 19.69 -5.06 -21.12
CA MET A 635 20.93 -5.36 -20.40
C MET A 635 21.95 -4.24 -20.51
N SER A 636 22.06 -3.59 -21.68
CA SER A 636 22.89 -2.38 -21.87
C SER A 636 22.48 -1.24 -20.93
N VAL A 637 21.18 -1.02 -20.73
CA VAL A 637 20.67 -0.05 -19.75
C VAL A 637 21.07 -0.43 -18.33
N ALA A 638 20.89 -1.70 -17.95
CA ALA A 638 21.27 -2.16 -16.61
C ALA A 638 22.76 -1.94 -16.34
N THR A 639 23.63 -2.28 -17.31
CA THR A 639 25.08 -2.03 -17.20
C THR A 639 25.38 -0.54 -17.05
N GLN A 640 24.80 0.32 -17.89
CA GLN A 640 25.02 1.78 -17.80
C GLN A 640 24.61 2.35 -16.44
N ILE A 641 23.46 1.94 -15.91
CA ILE A 641 23.00 2.40 -14.59
C ILE A 641 23.88 1.82 -13.48
N GLN A 642 24.29 0.55 -13.56
CA GLN A 642 25.22 -0.07 -12.60
C GLN A 642 26.57 0.63 -12.56
N ASP A 643 27.07 1.09 -13.70
CA ASP A 643 28.32 1.84 -13.75
C ASP A 643 28.16 3.24 -13.14
N MET A 644 27.04 3.93 -13.39
CA MET A 644 26.72 5.19 -12.69
C MET A 644 26.64 5.00 -11.17
N LEU A 645 26.05 3.89 -10.70
CA LEU A 645 25.96 3.54 -9.28
C LEU A 645 27.31 3.23 -8.62
N LYS A 646 28.36 2.92 -9.38
CA LYS A 646 29.72 2.70 -8.85
C LYS A 646 30.58 3.96 -8.85
N GLU A 647 30.19 4.96 -9.65
CA GLU A 647 30.89 6.25 -9.75
C GLU A 647 30.61 7.17 -8.55
N GLU A 648 29.51 6.91 -7.82
CA GLU A 648 29.12 7.55 -6.56
C GLU A 648 29.56 6.73 -5.33
#